data_AF-A0A7W5GB54-F1
#
_entry.id   AF-A0A7W5GB54-F1
#
_cell.length_a   1.000
_cell.length_b   1.000
_cell.length_c   1.000
_cell.angle_alpha   90.00
_cell.angle_beta   90.00
_cell.angle_gamma   90.00
#
_symmetry.space_group_name_H-M   'P 1'
#
loop_
_entity.id
_entity.type
_entity.pdbx_description
1 polymer ?
#
loop_
_entity_poly.entity_id
_entity_poly.type
_entity_poly.pdbx_seq_one_letter_code
_entity_poly.pdbx_strand_id
1 'polypeptide(L)'
;MHALSLRIIKLLCGEAFYERGEAYFQDGKVTITDSDPISGSYSAIVQGKKRYDVTIEIDRALDVDAVCTCLAFSSYDKYCKHIAAALLQIHELQELNDRPTKVYPSLLHPEDRPYDDDDEDAEDSPLSHIEPRYAKHAGLQTADTRLASSLLGLFDSRGQRTSTNRSILDARAALEVELTIKLHPYGYRKFMFGIELKIGPKRLYIVQRLREFLEKVDRREPFVFSKHFTYDPAIHRFERENDAVLRQLYQIYRHEMIFRQSSNRFYQAEAPSGGERMLLIPPLSWSSLLPLLQEAPTVLLQAGSQTYSGISLSDEAVPLHFSFDQAPSDGYQLQILGLDMITMMEEYGLIIADGKLLQLPADSAKRLAELKQLVDHTRRPSIAIAPEQMEPFMEKVIPGLMKLGSVQIAEAISDRVLQTQLKAKLYLDRIRDRLVAGLEFQYGDIVINPLEGSDKKRGTDRILMRNGDQERQILELMELVPFARTEAGYFMEDEDSEYEFLYHVVPQLERLLTVYATSAVKVRIVTKHAPPKVTVNVDERTDWLEFKFNMDGIPESEIRNLLQSLEVKRKYHRLPDGALLPLEGAEFQEIIRFLNDVGLSNGDIVGAEFRVPAVRGLHLIDSHENGKAIKLGKSFRQLLENMRNPDNLEFPVPSSLMPVLRDYQAFGFQWMKTLAHYRFGGILADDMGLGKTVQAIAFIVSVLPEIRKREQPALIVSPASLVYNWLNELKKFAPEIRAVIADGTKTQRSGVLSGSMEADVIITSYPLLRRDLTQYMKQSFHTLIMDEAQYFKNHTTQTAQAVKSIDAGYRFALTGTPIENSLEELWSIFGAVFPELFPSRQAFNELTRESVARRVRPFLLRRLKSDVLQELPDKIESIQASELLPEQKQLYVGFLAKLQQETVKHLNEEGFQKNRIRILAGITRLRQLCCHPALFVDGYEGSSAKFEQLLDIIEECQSAGKRLLIFSQFTEMLGLISRELGYRGVSYFYLDGQTKASERVELCNRFNSGERDLFLLSLKAGGTGLNLTGADTVILYDLWWNPAVEQQAADRAHRIGQKNVVQVIRLVAQGTVEDKMYELQQKKKHLIDEVIQPGQEAISSLSEQEIREILMIQ
;
A
#
# COMPACT_ATOMS: atom_id res chain seq x y z
N MET A 1 25.26 -16.66 -8.53
CA MET A 1 25.07 -17.01 -7.10
C MET A 1 26.19 -16.34 -6.35
N HIS A 2 25.91 -15.60 -5.27
CA HIS A 2 26.98 -15.05 -4.44
C HIS A 2 27.54 -16.15 -3.54
N ALA A 3 28.86 -16.38 -3.58
CA ALA A 3 29.53 -17.36 -2.74
C ALA A 3 29.72 -16.82 -1.30
N LEU A 4 29.62 -17.70 -0.30
CA LEU A 4 29.83 -17.39 1.10
C LEU A 4 31.28 -16.95 1.33
N SER A 5 31.57 -15.71 1.74
CA SER A 5 32.98 -15.24 1.85
C SER A 5 33.64 -15.60 3.19
N LEU A 6 34.96 -15.80 3.21
CA LEU A 6 35.76 -16.00 4.45
C LEU A 6 35.52 -14.90 5.50
N ARG A 7 35.23 -13.67 5.06
CA ARG A 7 34.94 -12.53 5.95
C ARG A 7 33.62 -12.71 6.70
N ILE A 8 32.60 -13.29 6.07
CA ILE A 8 31.29 -13.58 6.68
C ILE A 8 31.43 -14.69 7.72
N ILE A 9 32.18 -15.75 7.41
CA ILE A 9 32.45 -16.86 8.35
C ILE A 9 33.18 -16.36 9.61
N LYS A 10 34.19 -15.48 9.44
CA LYS A 10 34.91 -14.85 10.56
C LYS A 10 33.99 -14.00 11.45
N LEU A 11 33.04 -13.28 10.87
CA LEU A 11 32.08 -12.46 11.60
C LEU A 11 31.13 -13.31 12.45
N LEU A 12 30.58 -14.37 11.83
CA LEU A 12 29.60 -15.28 12.42
C LEU A 12 30.15 -16.12 13.59
N CYS A 13 31.40 -16.58 13.48
CA CYS A 13 32.02 -17.42 14.51
C CYS A 13 32.88 -16.62 15.51
N GLY A 14 33.39 -15.45 15.11
CA GLY A 14 34.40 -14.69 15.85
C GLY A 14 35.81 -15.27 15.71
N GLU A 15 36.82 -14.41 15.81
CA GLU A 15 38.23 -14.71 15.48
C GLU A 15 38.78 -15.96 16.19
N ALA A 16 38.59 -16.07 17.51
CA ALA A 16 39.10 -17.20 18.30
C ALA A 16 38.44 -18.56 17.99
N PHE A 17 37.18 -18.58 17.53
CA PHE A 17 36.50 -19.83 17.12
C PHE A 17 36.72 -20.13 15.64
N TYR A 18 36.85 -19.09 14.81
CA TYR A 18 37.26 -19.21 13.41
C TYR A 18 38.64 -19.86 13.30
N GLU A 19 39.67 -19.35 13.96
CA GLU A 19 41.03 -19.91 13.88
C GLU A 19 41.08 -21.39 14.30
N ARG A 20 40.31 -21.75 15.33
CA ARG A 20 40.20 -23.15 15.77
C ARG A 20 39.39 -24.01 14.79
N GLY A 21 38.42 -23.44 14.09
CA GLY A 21 37.65 -24.13 13.06
C GLY A 21 38.46 -24.32 11.79
N GLU A 22 39.23 -23.32 11.40
CA GLU A 22 40.19 -23.36 10.29
C GLU A 22 41.21 -24.47 10.47
N ALA A 23 41.74 -24.67 11.69
CA ALA A 23 42.59 -25.81 12.01
C ALA A 23 41.89 -27.18 11.80
N TYR A 24 40.58 -27.29 12.08
CA TYR A 24 39.84 -28.56 11.89
C TYR A 24 39.53 -28.81 10.41
N PHE A 25 39.29 -27.74 9.64
CA PHE A 25 39.14 -27.79 8.20
C PHE A 25 40.46 -28.20 7.51
N GLN A 26 41.58 -27.53 7.83
CA GLN A 26 42.90 -27.84 7.28
C GLN A 26 43.38 -29.26 7.64
N ASP A 27 43.02 -29.76 8.82
CA ASP A 27 43.28 -31.15 9.24
C ASP A 27 42.39 -32.19 8.52
N GLY A 28 41.48 -31.77 7.62
CA GLY A 28 40.57 -32.66 6.88
C GLY A 28 39.52 -33.35 7.76
N LYS A 29 39.19 -32.77 8.92
CA LYS A 29 38.27 -33.38 9.91
C LYS A 29 36.80 -33.08 9.65
N VAL A 30 36.48 -32.45 8.52
CA VAL A 30 35.13 -32.05 8.13
C VAL A 30 34.69 -32.92 6.95
N THR A 31 33.51 -33.51 7.03
CA THR A 31 32.92 -34.27 5.93
C THR A 31 31.50 -33.81 5.71
N ILE A 32 31.22 -33.26 4.52
CA ILE A 32 29.85 -32.92 4.13
C ILE A 32 29.12 -34.20 3.77
N THR A 33 28.02 -34.47 4.45
CA THR A 33 27.20 -35.68 4.28
C THR A 33 26.04 -35.48 3.32
N ASP A 34 25.50 -34.26 3.29
CA ASP A 34 24.41 -33.89 2.40
C ASP A 34 24.53 -32.40 2.05
N SER A 35 24.28 -32.05 0.79
CA SER A 35 24.37 -30.66 0.32
C SER A 35 23.37 -30.42 -0.80
N ASP A 36 22.49 -29.44 -0.62
CA ASP A 36 21.58 -28.96 -1.66
C ASP A 36 21.94 -27.50 -2.00
N PRO A 37 22.71 -27.26 -3.08
CA PRO A 37 23.16 -25.93 -3.49
C PRO A 37 22.01 -24.99 -3.91
N ILE A 38 20.82 -25.52 -4.17
CA ILE A 38 19.67 -24.74 -4.65
C ILE A 38 18.85 -24.21 -3.48
N SER A 39 18.69 -24.99 -2.40
CA SER A 39 18.06 -24.55 -1.15
C SER A 39 19.04 -23.93 -0.16
N GLY A 40 20.35 -24.10 -0.37
CA GLY A 40 21.39 -23.58 0.51
C GLY A 40 21.55 -24.36 1.81
N SER A 41 21.02 -25.59 1.88
CA SER A 41 21.11 -26.45 3.06
C SER A 41 22.28 -27.43 2.97
N TYR A 42 23.07 -27.52 4.04
CA TYR A 42 24.28 -28.33 4.14
C TYR A 42 24.31 -29.06 5.48
N SER A 43 24.57 -30.36 5.44
CA SER A 43 24.82 -31.18 6.63
C SER A 43 26.27 -31.67 6.62
N ALA A 44 26.98 -31.49 7.73
CA ALA A 44 28.37 -31.88 7.86
C ALA A 44 28.66 -32.58 9.20
N ILE A 45 29.62 -33.49 9.17
CA ILE A 45 30.17 -34.15 10.34
C ILE A 45 31.58 -33.59 10.59
N VAL A 46 31.84 -33.13 11.81
CA VAL A 46 33.14 -32.63 12.24
C VAL A 46 33.73 -33.56 13.30
N GLN A 47 34.88 -34.17 13.00
CA GLN A 47 35.56 -35.11 13.90
C GLN A 47 36.52 -34.38 14.85
N GLY A 48 36.12 -34.24 16.12
CA GLY A 48 36.97 -33.69 17.19
C GLY A 48 37.31 -34.73 18.26
N LYS A 49 37.25 -34.36 19.55
CA LYS A 49 37.34 -35.34 20.67
C LYS A 49 36.18 -36.36 20.67
N LYS A 50 35.07 -36.02 20.02
CA LYS A 50 33.88 -36.83 19.74
C LYS A 50 33.38 -36.42 18.35
N ARG A 51 32.43 -37.18 17.80
CA ARG A 51 31.72 -36.83 16.56
C ARG A 51 30.73 -35.69 16.85
N TYR A 52 30.76 -34.63 16.04
CA TYR A 52 29.80 -33.53 16.11
C TYR A 52 29.07 -33.41 14.77
N ASP A 53 27.75 -33.35 14.81
CA ASP A 53 26.91 -33.17 13.63
C ASP A 53 26.53 -31.68 13.56
N VAL A 54 26.64 -31.12 12.37
CA VAL A 54 26.47 -29.70 12.07
C VAL A 54 25.52 -29.56 10.90
N THR A 55 24.43 -28.81 11.07
CA THR A 55 23.48 -28.47 10.01
C THR A 55 23.51 -26.96 9.78
N ILE A 56 23.61 -26.54 8.52
CA ILE A 56 23.78 -25.16 8.10
C ILE A 56 22.80 -24.88 6.97
N GLU A 57 21.97 -23.86 7.13
CA GLU A 57 21.11 -23.33 6.07
C GLU A 57 21.58 -21.92 5.73
N ILE A 58 21.84 -21.67 4.44
CA ILE A 58 22.30 -20.39 3.90
C ILE A 58 21.23 -19.91 2.94
N ASP A 59 20.53 -18.84 3.29
CA ASP A 59 19.47 -18.31 2.45
C ASP A 59 20.01 -17.46 1.27
N ARG A 60 19.09 -16.97 0.41
CA ARG A 60 19.45 -16.12 -0.74
C ARG A 60 20.00 -14.74 -0.35
N ALA A 61 19.84 -14.33 0.91
CA ALA A 61 20.39 -13.10 1.47
C ALA A 61 21.75 -13.32 2.17
N LEU A 62 22.30 -14.55 2.13
CA LEU A 62 23.52 -14.98 2.82
C LEU A 62 23.40 -15.00 4.35
N ASP A 63 22.17 -15.03 4.88
CA ASP A 63 21.95 -15.30 6.30
C ASP A 63 22.16 -16.79 6.58
N VAL A 64 22.97 -17.07 7.60
CA VAL A 64 23.43 -18.41 7.95
C VAL A 64 22.78 -18.83 9.25
N ASP A 65 21.87 -19.80 9.20
CA ASP A 65 21.36 -20.47 10.40
C ASP A 65 22.08 -21.81 10.57
N ALA A 66 22.82 -21.96 11.67
CA ALA A 66 23.67 -23.12 11.90
C ALA A 66 23.48 -23.71 13.30
N VAL A 67 23.32 -25.03 13.37
CA VAL A 67 23.14 -25.79 14.61
C VAL A 67 24.25 -26.83 14.75
N CYS A 68 24.80 -26.99 15.95
CA CYS A 68 25.83 -27.98 16.24
C CYS A 68 25.56 -28.72 17.56
N THR A 69 25.84 -30.02 17.59
CA THR A 69 25.66 -30.89 18.78
C THR A 69 26.67 -30.68 19.90
N CYS A 70 27.47 -29.61 19.89
CA CYS A 70 28.49 -29.35 20.90
C CYS A 70 27.97 -28.49 22.08
N LEU A 71 28.43 -28.78 23.30
CA LEU A 71 28.06 -28.04 24.53
C LEU A 71 28.38 -26.54 24.50
N ALA A 72 29.35 -26.11 23.68
CA ALA A 72 29.72 -24.70 23.56
C ALA A 72 28.72 -23.89 22.73
N PHE A 73 27.88 -24.53 21.90
CA PHE A 73 26.84 -23.85 21.10
C PHE A 73 25.74 -23.26 21.99
N SER A 74 25.37 -23.95 23.09
CA SER A 74 24.34 -23.49 24.02
C SER A 74 24.79 -22.40 25.01
N SER A 75 26.06 -21.97 24.98
CA SER A 75 26.65 -21.14 26.04
C SER A 75 27.25 -19.81 25.57
N TYR A 76 27.28 -19.54 24.26
CA TYR A 76 27.88 -18.33 23.69
C TYR A 76 27.02 -17.77 22.56
N ASP A 77 26.97 -16.45 22.43
CA ASP A 77 26.23 -15.73 21.38
C ASP A 77 26.85 -15.87 19.96
N LYS A 78 27.92 -16.65 19.78
CA LYS A 78 28.61 -16.84 18.50
C LYS A 78 28.72 -18.31 18.13
N TYR A 79 28.76 -18.59 16.82
CA TYR A 79 28.85 -19.96 16.32
C TYR A 79 30.18 -20.63 16.69
N CYS A 80 30.09 -21.91 17.03
CA CYS A 80 31.22 -22.66 17.55
C CYS A 80 32.25 -22.99 16.45
N LYS A 81 33.45 -23.41 16.86
CA LYS A 81 34.53 -23.81 15.95
C LYS A 81 34.16 -24.95 14.97
N HIS A 82 33.18 -25.81 15.30
CA HIS A 82 32.77 -26.89 14.40
C HIS A 82 31.88 -26.35 13.26
N ILE A 83 31.04 -25.35 13.55
CA ILE A 83 30.27 -24.62 12.54
C ILE A 83 31.22 -23.83 11.63
N ALA A 84 32.24 -23.18 12.20
CA ALA A 84 33.28 -22.50 11.42
C ALA A 84 33.99 -23.44 10.43
N ALA A 85 34.36 -24.64 10.87
CA ALA A 85 35.03 -25.63 10.02
C ALA A 85 34.12 -26.13 8.87
N ALA A 86 32.82 -26.32 9.13
CA ALA A 86 31.86 -26.71 8.11
C ALA A 86 31.58 -25.60 7.09
N LEU A 87 31.48 -24.34 7.51
CA LEU A 87 31.30 -23.19 6.61
C LEU A 87 32.51 -22.99 5.69
N LEU A 88 33.73 -23.23 6.17
CA LEU A 88 34.94 -23.16 5.34
C LEU A 88 34.95 -24.21 4.23
N GLN A 89 34.51 -25.43 4.53
CA GLN A 89 34.38 -26.49 3.54
C GLN A 89 33.32 -26.18 2.47
N ILE A 90 32.24 -25.50 2.85
CA ILE A 90 31.18 -25.08 1.93
C ILE A 90 31.68 -23.95 1.01
N HIS A 91 32.46 -23.00 1.54
CA HIS A 91 33.06 -21.93 0.76
C HIS A 91 33.98 -22.45 -0.36
N GLU A 92 34.87 -23.40 -0.05
CA GLU A 92 35.77 -24.00 -1.03
C GLU A 92 35.00 -24.72 -2.16
N LEU A 93 33.88 -25.37 -1.82
CA LEU A 93 33.00 -26.04 -2.79
C LEU A 93 32.25 -25.06 -3.70
N GLN A 94 32.01 -23.83 -3.25
CA GLN A 94 31.35 -22.80 -4.05
C GLN A 94 32.32 -22.12 -5.03
N GLU A 95 33.59 -21.92 -4.67
CA GLU A 95 34.59 -21.33 -5.57
C GLU A 95 34.98 -22.23 -6.76
N LEU A 96 34.89 -23.55 -6.60
CA LEU A 96 35.23 -24.53 -7.65
C LEU A 96 34.22 -24.58 -8.82
N ASN A 97 33.05 -23.94 -8.70
CA ASN A 97 31.91 -24.11 -9.63
C ASN A 97 31.66 -22.95 -10.62
N ASP A 98 32.51 -21.91 -10.72
CA ASP A 98 32.27 -20.74 -11.59
C ASP A 98 32.86 -20.87 -13.02
N ARG A 99 31.99 -21.02 -14.04
CA ARG A 99 32.27 -20.76 -15.48
C ARG A 99 31.09 -20.02 -16.12
N PRO A 100 31.32 -19.15 -17.14
CA PRO A 100 30.37 -18.10 -17.49
C PRO A 100 29.19 -18.62 -18.34
N THR A 101 27.98 -18.20 -17.96
CA THR A 101 26.72 -18.48 -18.69
C THR A 101 26.18 -17.18 -19.30
N LYS A 102 25.75 -17.22 -20.57
CA LYS A 102 25.12 -16.09 -21.27
C LYS A 102 23.72 -15.81 -20.68
N VAL A 103 23.44 -14.55 -20.37
CA VAL A 103 22.13 -14.07 -19.88
C VAL A 103 21.34 -13.48 -21.04
N TYR A 104 20.06 -13.85 -21.16
CA TYR A 104 19.13 -13.27 -22.13
C TYR A 104 18.19 -12.28 -21.42
N PRO A 105 17.84 -11.13 -22.05
CA PRO A 105 16.96 -10.12 -21.45
C PRO A 105 15.50 -10.58 -21.33
N SER A 106 14.78 -10.04 -20.34
CA SER A 106 13.41 -10.40 -19.97
C SER A 106 12.37 -9.86 -20.95
N LEU A 107 11.44 -10.70 -21.43
CA LEU A 107 10.39 -10.33 -22.40
C LEU A 107 9.13 -9.68 -21.78
N LEU A 108 9.09 -9.48 -20.46
CA LEU A 108 7.98 -8.81 -19.75
C LEU A 108 8.18 -7.29 -19.59
N HIS A 109 9.41 -6.81 -19.85
CA HIS A 109 9.77 -5.40 -19.88
C HIS A 109 10.40 -5.10 -21.26
N PRO A 110 9.59 -4.70 -22.26
CA PRO A 110 10.07 -4.52 -23.64
C PRO A 110 11.08 -3.38 -23.83
N GLU A 111 11.31 -2.56 -22.81
CA GLU A 111 12.13 -1.35 -22.89
C GLU A 111 13.61 -1.59 -22.54
N ASP A 112 13.95 -2.78 -22.02
CA ASP A 112 15.35 -3.18 -21.85
C ASP A 112 15.90 -3.83 -23.14
N ARG A 113 15.95 -3.05 -24.22
CA ARG A 113 16.84 -3.31 -25.35
C ARG A 113 17.91 -2.21 -25.38
N PRO A 114 19.20 -2.54 -25.24
CA PRO A 114 20.24 -1.66 -25.73
C PRO A 114 20.21 -1.69 -27.27
N TYR A 115 20.05 -0.54 -27.89
CA TYR A 115 20.36 -0.33 -29.30
C TYR A 115 21.85 0.02 -29.40
N ASP A 116 22.58 -0.74 -30.20
CA ASP A 116 23.70 -0.25 -31.00
C ASP A 116 23.57 -0.90 -32.39
N ASP A 117 23.55 -0.03 -33.41
CA ASP A 117 23.95 -0.27 -34.80
C ASP A 117 25.45 -0.72 -34.82
N ASP A 118 26.06 -1.43 -35.76
CA ASP A 118 25.91 -1.67 -37.20
C ASP A 118 26.58 -3.03 -37.51
N ASP A 119 26.13 -3.75 -38.54
CA ASP A 119 27.01 -4.24 -39.62
C ASP A 119 26.18 -4.95 -40.71
N GLU A 120 26.42 -4.48 -41.94
CA GLU A 120 25.91 -5.00 -43.21
C GLU A 120 26.39 -6.44 -43.47
N ASP A 121 25.52 -7.32 -44.00
CA ASP A 121 25.78 -8.06 -45.26
C ASP A 121 24.76 -9.18 -45.56
N ALA A 122 24.30 -9.14 -46.81
CA ALA A 122 24.00 -10.24 -47.75
C ALA A 122 22.89 -11.31 -47.49
N GLU A 123 21.85 -11.19 -48.33
CA GLU A 123 21.21 -12.19 -49.24
C GLU A 123 20.98 -13.68 -48.86
N ASP A 124 19.84 -14.14 -49.41
CA ASP A 124 19.40 -15.50 -49.76
C ASP A 124 18.59 -16.38 -48.77
N SER A 125 17.35 -16.67 -49.20
CA SER A 125 16.54 -17.85 -48.85
C SER A 125 17.07 -19.11 -49.60
N PRO A 126 16.66 -20.39 -49.35
CA PRO A 126 15.39 -20.84 -48.77
C PRO A 126 15.46 -22.11 -47.87
N LEU A 127 14.28 -22.50 -47.36
CA LEU A 127 13.92 -23.76 -46.69
C LEU A 127 14.63 -25.02 -47.24
N SER A 128 15.20 -25.86 -46.34
CA SER A 128 15.03 -27.31 -46.40
C SER A 128 15.49 -28.02 -45.11
N HIS A 129 14.78 -29.12 -44.80
CA HIS A 129 15.09 -30.13 -43.79
C HIS A 129 16.53 -30.67 -43.86
N ILE A 130 17.13 -31.03 -42.70
CA ILE A 130 17.58 -32.39 -42.33
C ILE A 130 18.28 -32.37 -40.95
N GLU A 131 18.01 -33.43 -40.20
CA GLU A 131 18.44 -33.84 -38.85
C GLU A 131 19.94 -33.70 -38.50
N PRO A 132 20.27 -33.76 -37.19
CA PRO A 132 21.36 -34.65 -36.80
C PRO A 132 21.07 -35.52 -35.57
N ARG A 133 21.10 -36.83 -35.83
CA ARG A 133 21.99 -37.84 -35.22
C ARG A 133 22.19 -37.79 -33.70
N TYR A 134 21.61 -38.81 -33.07
CA TYR A 134 21.98 -39.33 -31.76
C TYR A 134 23.50 -39.55 -31.60
N ALA A 135 24.06 -38.93 -30.55
CA ALA A 135 25.26 -39.42 -29.87
C ALA A 135 24.89 -39.77 -28.41
N LYS A 136 25.04 -41.06 -28.09
CA LYS A 136 25.10 -41.69 -26.76
C LYS A 136 26.42 -41.29 -26.07
N HIS A 137 26.66 -41.17 -24.77
CA HIS A 137 26.02 -41.38 -23.45
C HIS A 137 26.75 -40.38 -22.50
N ALA A 138 26.25 -39.91 -21.35
CA ALA A 138 26.04 -40.65 -20.11
C ALA A 138 25.51 -39.69 -19.01
N GLY A 139 24.57 -40.17 -18.18
CA GLY A 139 24.37 -39.69 -16.80
C GLY A 139 23.65 -38.35 -16.59
N LEU A 140 22.41 -38.18 -17.07
CA LEU A 140 21.50 -37.15 -16.54
C LEU A 140 20.44 -37.84 -15.66
N GLN A 141 20.26 -37.36 -14.43
CA GLN A 141 19.26 -37.90 -13.50
C GLN A 141 17.86 -37.61 -14.05
N THR A 142 16.93 -38.56 -13.88
CA THR A 142 15.54 -38.49 -14.38
C THR A 142 14.76 -37.25 -13.91
N ALA A 143 15.21 -36.60 -12.83
CA ALA A 143 14.65 -35.37 -12.29
C ALA A 143 14.95 -34.12 -13.16
N ASP A 144 16.18 -33.98 -13.69
CA ASP A 144 16.57 -32.80 -14.49
C ASP A 144 15.87 -32.76 -15.84
N THR A 145 15.64 -33.94 -16.45
CA THR A 145 14.79 -34.08 -17.64
C THR A 145 13.33 -33.69 -17.40
N ARG A 146 12.79 -33.91 -16.18
CA ARG A 146 11.42 -33.49 -15.80
C ARG A 146 11.34 -31.99 -15.52
N LEU A 147 12.36 -31.42 -14.89
CA LEU A 147 12.46 -29.98 -14.62
C LEU A 147 12.59 -29.18 -15.93
N ALA A 148 13.46 -29.60 -16.85
CA ALA A 148 13.61 -28.97 -18.16
C ALA A 148 12.33 -29.05 -19.01
N SER A 149 11.61 -30.19 -18.98
CA SER A 149 10.33 -30.33 -19.67
C SER A 149 9.19 -29.52 -19.01
N SER A 150 9.23 -29.32 -17.68
CA SER A 150 8.28 -28.47 -16.96
C SER A 150 8.54 -26.96 -17.22
N LEU A 151 9.82 -26.56 -17.31
CA LEU A 151 10.24 -25.20 -17.69
C LEU A 151 9.86 -24.87 -19.14
N LEU A 152 9.98 -25.82 -20.06
CA LEU A 152 9.49 -25.68 -21.44
C LEU A 152 7.96 -25.54 -21.48
N GLY A 153 7.23 -26.30 -20.65
CA GLY A 153 5.76 -26.21 -20.55
C GLY A 153 5.23 -24.90 -19.96
N LEU A 154 6.03 -24.18 -19.16
CA LEU A 154 5.68 -22.89 -18.57
C LEU A 154 5.61 -21.75 -19.60
N PHE A 155 6.39 -21.84 -20.68
CA PHE A 155 6.52 -20.76 -21.69
C PHE A 155 5.98 -21.13 -23.08
N ASP A 156 5.57 -22.39 -23.31
CA ASP A 156 4.91 -22.80 -24.55
C ASP A 156 3.43 -22.33 -24.54
N SER A 157 3.22 -21.09 -25.00
CA SER A 157 1.91 -20.43 -25.09
C SER A 157 1.05 -20.98 -26.23
N ARG A 158 0.73 -22.28 -26.16
CA ARG A 158 -0.50 -22.82 -26.76
C ARG A 158 -1.52 -22.94 -25.64
N GLY A 159 -2.47 -22.00 -25.60
CA GLY A 159 -3.49 -21.89 -24.55
C GLY A 159 -3.98 -23.23 -24.03
N GLN A 160 -3.52 -23.59 -22.82
CA GLN A 160 -4.00 -24.78 -22.13
C GLN A 160 -5.39 -24.49 -21.58
N ARG A 161 -6.37 -24.97 -22.35
CA ARG A 161 -7.82 -24.83 -22.14
C ARG A 161 -8.22 -25.06 -20.68
N THR A 162 -8.97 -24.10 -20.13
CA THR A 162 -9.67 -24.24 -18.84
C THR A 162 -10.65 -25.42 -18.91
N SER A 163 -10.73 -26.24 -17.85
CA SER A 163 -11.68 -27.38 -17.76
C SER A 163 -13.16 -26.95 -17.87
N THR A 164 -13.44 -25.65 -17.83
CA THR A 164 -14.78 -25.08 -17.79
C THR A 164 -15.40 -24.77 -19.15
N ASN A 165 -14.64 -24.82 -20.26
CA ASN A 165 -15.22 -24.55 -21.58
C ASN A 165 -15.43 -25.86 -22.36
N ARG A 166 -16.70 -26.17 -22.65
CA ARG A 166 -17.12 -27.19 -23.63
C ARG A 166 -16.48 -26.87 -24.99
N SER A 167 -15.28 -27.38 -25.23
CA SER A 167 -14.76 -27.58 -26.58
C SER A 167 -15.06 -29.02 -26.96
N ILE A 168 -15.71 -29.21 -28.11
CA ILE A 168 -16.33 -30.45 -28.58
C ILE A 168 -15.34 -31.62 -28.78
N LEU A 169 -14.03 -31.43 -28.56
CA LEU A 169 -12.99 -32.47 -28.64
C LEU A 169 -11.87 -32.23 -27.58
N ASP A 170 -12.10 -32.63 -26.33
CA ASP A 170 -11.03 -32.79 -25.31
C ASP A 170 -10.63 -34.27 -25.27
N ALA A 171 -9.42 -34.59 -25.75
CA ALA A 171 -8.93 -35.96 -25.95
C ALA A 171 -8.29 -36.59 -24.69
N ARG A 172 -8.27 -35.88 -23.55
CA ARG A 172 -7.70 -36.38 -22.29
C ARG A 172 -8.58 -37.43 -21.63
N ALA A 173 -7.95 -38.44 -21.05
CA ALA A 173 -8.62 -39.51 -20.32
C ALA A 173 -9.26 -38.96 -19.05
N ALA A 174 -10.58 -39.13 -18.90
CA ALA A 174 -11.28 -38.77 -17.67
C ALA A 174 -10.87 -39.73 -16.55
N LEU A 175 -10.54 -39.18 -15.37
CA LEU A 175 -10.28 -39.97 -14.17
C LEU A 175 -11.55 -40.10 -13.35
N GLU A 176 -11.84 -41.34 -12.95
CA GLU A 176 -12.84 -41.63 -11.95
C GLU A 176 -12.30 -41.22 -10.58
N VAL A 177 -13.16 -40.56 -9.79
CA VAL A 177 -12.85 -40.07 -8.46
C VAL A 177 -13.92 -40.61 -7.52
N GLU A 178 -13.49 -41.38 -6.51
CA GLU A 178 -14.32 -41.87 -5.42
C GLU A 178 -13.96 -41.15 -4.13
N LEU A 179 -14.94 -40.45 -3.57
CA LEU A 179 -14.82 -39.71 -2.31
C LEU A 179 -15.48 -40.52 -1.19
N THR A 180 -14.73 -40.90 -0.16
CA THR A 180 -15.28 -41.58 1.02
C THR A 180 -15.30 -40.65 2.22
N ILE A 181 -16.50 -40.32 2.70
CA ILE A 181 -16.74 -39.52 3.90
C ILE A 181 -16.84 -40.47 5.10
N LYS A 182 -16.01 -40.27 6.12
CA LYS A 182 -15.96 -41.07 7.35
C LYS A 182 -16.23 -40.21 8.57
N LEU A 183 -16.82 -40.82 9.59
CA LEU A 183 -17.00 -40.20 10.90
C LEU A 183 -15.75 -40.44 11.75
N HIS A 184 -14.98 -39.38 12.00
CA HIS A 184 -13.78 -39.42 12.80
C HIS A 184 -14.07 -38.98 14.25
N PRO A 185 -13.92 -39.86 15.26
CA PRO A 185 -14.16 -39.50 16.65
C PRO A 185 -13.01 -38.66 17.20
N TYR A 186 -13.32 -37.52 17.84
CA TYR A 186 -12.31 -36.66 18.49
C TYR A 186 -12.61 -36.39 19.97
N GLY A 187 -13.72 -36.94 20.48
CA GLY A 187 -14.12 -36.85 21.86
C GLY A 187 -15.21 -37.87 22.18
N TYR A 188 -15.66 -37.92 23.43
CA TYR A 188 -16.72 -38.85 23.83
C TYR A 188 -18.01 -38.56 23.05
N ARG A 189 -18.37 -39.45 22.12
CA ARG A 189 -19.54 -39.32 21.22
C ARG A 189 -19.56 -38.05 20.37
N LYS A 190 -18.39 -37.44 20.15
CA LYS A 190 -18.21 -36.31 19.22
C LYS A 190 -17.48 -36.78 17.97
N PHE A 191 -18.05 -36.48 16.81
CA PHE A 191 -17.56 -36.90 15.51
C PHE A 191 -17.32 -35.69 14.60
N MET A 192 -16.30 -35.78 13.75
CA MET A 192 -16.06 -34.88 12.64
C MET A 192 -16.11 -35.63 11.31
N PHE A 193 -16.46 -34.93 10.24
CA PHE A 193 -16.35 -35.50 8.90
C PHE A 193 -14.88 -35.51 8.47
N GLY A 194 -14.40 -36.68 8.06
CA GLY A 194 -13.11 -36.87 7.41
C GLY A 194 -13.30 -37.38 5.98
N ILE A 195 -12.58 -36.84 5.02
CA ILE A 195 -12.68 -37.25 3.61
C ILE A 195 -11.41 -37.99 3.20
N GLU A 196 -11.61 -39.17 2.60
CA GLU A 196 -10.59 -39.94 1.90
C GLU A 196 -10.90 -39.95 0.40
N LEU A 197 -9.86 -40.05 -0.42
CA LEU A 197 -9.96 -40.00 -1.88
C LEU A 197 -9.36 -41.25 -2.51
N LYS A 198 -10.03 -41.80 -3.53
CA LYS A 198 -9.44 -42.75 -4.47
C LYS A 198 -9.61 -42.25 -5.90
N ILE A 199 -8.59 -42.39 -6.74
CA ILE A 199 -8.65 -41.93 -8.12
C ILE A 199 -8.02 -42.93 -9.09
N GLY A 200 -8.52 -42.96 -10.33
CA GLY A 200 -7.90 -43.74 -11.41
C GLY A 200 -8.73 -43.78 -12.69
N PRO A 201 -8.15 -44.19 -13.83
CA PRO A 201 -8.84 -44.18 -15.12
C PRO A 201 -9.75 -45.41 -15.34
N LYS A 202 -9.51 -46.51 -14.61
CA LYS A 202 -10.28 -47.77 -14.64
C LYS A 202 -10.20 -48.56 -13.32
N ARG A 203 -9.05 -48.48 -12.64
CA ARG A 203 -8.83 -49.03 -11.29
C ARG A 203 -8.54 -47.88 -10.35
N LEU A 204 -9.32 -47.74 -9.29
CA LEU A 204 -9.16 -46.67 -8.31
C LEU A 204 -8.00 -46.97 -7.34
N TYR A 205 -7.09 -46.02 -7.20
CA TYR A 205 -5.97 -46.06 -6.27
C TYR A 205 -6.24 -45.14 -5.09
N ILE A 206 -6.01 -45.63 -3.87
CA ILE A 206 -6.17 -44.84 -2.64
C ILE A 206 -5.09 -43.75 -2.61
N VAL A 207 -5.52 -42.51 -2.35
CA VAL A 207 -4.62 -41.37 -2.18
C VAL A 207 -4.07 -41.40 -0.75
N GLN A 208 -2.86 -41.94 -0.58
CA GLN A 208 -2.24 -42.08 0.75
C GLN A 208 -1.80 -40.74 1.34
N ARG A 209 -1.43 -39.77 0.50
CA ARG A 209 -1.02 -38.42 0.89
C ARG A 209 -1.96 -37.40 0.27
N LEU A 210 -3.14 -37.25 0.87
CA LEU A 210 -4.21 -36.44 0.31
C LEU A 210 -3.84 -34.96 0.21
N ARG A 211 -3.16 -34.42 1.22
CA ARG A 211 -2.74 -33.01 1.27
C ARG A 211 -1.74 -32.66 0.17
N GLU A 212 -0.69 -33.47 0.02
CA GLU A 212 0.31 -33.32 -1.05
C GLU A 212 -0.33 -33.47 -2.43
N PHE A 213 -1.27 -34.42 -2.57
CA PHE A 213 -2.00 -34.61 -3.83
C PHE A 213 -2.84 -33.38 -4.20
N LEU A 214 -3.60 -32.80 -3.27
CA LEU A 214 -4.41 -31.60 -3.53
C LEU A 214 -3.55 -30.40 -3.95
N GLU A 215 -2.38 -30.21 -3.33
CA GLU A 215 -1.43 -29.16 -3.71
C GLU A 215 -0.89 -29.35 -5.14
N LYS A 216 -0.51 -30.59 -5.52
CA LYS A 216 -0.05 -30.88 -6.88
C LYS A 216 -1.16 -30.77 -7.92
N VAL A 217 -2.41 -31.10 -7.58
CA VAL A 217 -3.55 -30.90 -8.48
C VAL A 217 -3.78 -29.41 -8.75
N ASP A 218 -3.74 -28.55 -7.73
CA ASP A 218 -3.89 -27.10 -7.88
C ASP A 218 -2.75 -26.49 -8.72
N ARG A 219 -1.50 -26.93 -8.48
CA ARG A 219 -0.32 -26.53 -9.25
C ARG A 219 -0.21 -27.15 -10.64
N ARG A 220 -1.11 -28.08 -10.99
CA ARG A 220 -1.07 -28.88 -12.22
C ARG A 220 0.25 -29.64 -12.42
N GLU A 221 0.70 -30.31 -11.37
CA GLU A 221 1.88 -31.17 -11.37
C GLU A 221 1.52 -32.67 -11.37
N PRO A 222 2.36 -33.55 -11.96
CA PRO A 222 2.16 -34.99 -11.87
C PRO A 222 2.29 -35.53 -10.44
N PHE A 223 1.41 -36.46 -10.04
CA PHE A 223 1.47 -37.13 -8.74
C PHE A 223 1.51 -38.66 -8.91
N VAL A 224 2.57 -39.28 -8.40
CA VAL A 224 2.80 -40.73 -8.53
C VAL A 224 2.06 -41.49 -7.44
N PHE A 225 1.11 -42.35 -7.82
CA PHE A 225 0.41 -43.24 -6.89
C PHE A 225 1.12 -44.57 -6.71
N SER A 226 1.59 -45.14 -7.82
CA SER A 226 2.31 -46.41 -7.85
C SER A 226 3.16 -46.51 -9.12
N LYS A 227 3.94 -47.60 -9.26
CA LYS A 227 4.66 -47.91 -10.51
C LYS A 227 3.76 -48.01 -11.74
N HIS A 228 2.46 -48.23 -11.55
CA HIS A 228 1.49 -48.48 -12.62
C HIS A 228 0.50 -47.34 -12.86
N PHE A 229 0.47 -46.32 -11.99
CA PHE A 229 -0.45 -45.21 -12.13
C PHE A 229 0.17 -43.92 -11.56
N THR A 230 0.17 -42.89 -12.40
CA THR A 230 0.61 -41.54 -12.09
C THR A 230 -0.44 -40.60 -12.64
N TYR A 231 -0.99 -39.73 -11.78
CA TYR A 231 -1.80 -38.60 -12.23
C TYR A 231 -0.90 -37.65 -13.00
N ASP A 232 -1.35 -37.22 -14.17
CA ASP A 232 -0.62 -36.32 -15.06
C ASP A 232 -1.64 -35.41 -15.76
N PRO A 233 -1.66 -34.10 -15.46
CA PRO A 233 -2.66 -33.16 -15.97
C PRO A 233 -2.60 -32.92 -17.49
N ALA A 234 -1.50 -33.32 -18.15
CA ALA A 234 -1.38 -33.22 -19.60
C ALA A 234 -2.27 -34.27 -20.31
N ILE A 235 -2.47 -35.44 -19.70
CA ILE A 235 -3.20 -36.57 -20.29
C ILE A 235 -4.48 -36.94 -19.54
N HIS A 236 -4.61 -36.51 -18.28
CA HIS A 236 -5.75 -36.79 -17.43
C HIS A 236 -6.59 -35.54 -17.19
N ARG A 237 -7.90 -35.72 -17.05
CA ARG A 237 -8.84 -34.66 -16.66
C ARG A 237 -9.81 -35.17 -15.60
N PHE A 238 -10.29 -34.27 -14.76
CA PHE A 238 -11.41 -34.53 -13.86
C PHE A 238 -12.70 -34.04 -14.51
N GLU A 239 -13.81 -34.69 -14.14
CA GLU A 239 -15.14 -34.15 -14.41
C GLU A 239 -15.34 -32.84 -13.64
N ARG A 240 -16.24 -31.98 -14.14
CA ARG A 240 -16.40 -30.62 -13.64
C ARG A 240 -16.80 -30.60 -12.16
N GLU A 241 -17.66 -31.54 -11.79
CA GLU A 241 -18.23 -31.74 -10.48
C GLU A 241 -17.13 -32.18 -9.49
N ASN A 242 -16.29 -33.13 -9.90
CA ASN A 242 -15.14 -33.61 -9.11
C ASN A 242 -14.05 -32.53 -8.95
N ASP A 243 -13.77 -31.75 -10.00
CA ASP A 243 -12.81 -30.64 -9.95
C ASP A 243 -13.23 -29.55 -8.95
N ALA A 244 -14.53 -29.24 -8.90
CA ALA A 244 -15.07 -28.28 -7.94
C ALA A 244 -14.88 -28.75 -6.48
N VAL A 245 -15.13 -30.03 -6.20
CA VAL A 245 -14.89 -30.63 -4.88
C VAL A 245 -13.42 -30.57 -4.50
N LEU A 246 -12.50 -30.97 -5.40
CA LEU A 246 -11.07 -30.99 -5.12
C LEU A 246 -10.52 -29.59 -4.81
N ARG A 247 -10.99 -28.55 -5.51
CA ARG A 247 -10.61 -27.15 -5.22
C ARG A 247 -11.10 -26.69 -3.85
N GLN A 248 -12.33 -27.04 -3.46
CA GLN A 248 -12.82 -26.71 -2.12
C GLN A 248 -12.05 -27.45 -1.03
N LEU A 249 -11.70 -28.72 -1.23
CA LEU A 249 -10.84 -29.46 -0.29
C LEU A 249 -9.45 -28.81 -0.16
N TYR A 250 -8.89 -28.28 -1.25
CA TYR A 250 -7.64 -27.54 -1.20
C TYR A 250 -7.76 -26.20 -0.43
N GLN A 251 -8.86 -25.46 -0.61
CA GLN A 251 -9.11 -24.23 0.16
C GLN A 251 -9.22 -24.52 1.67
N ILE A 252 -9.91 -25.59 2.05
CA ILE A 252 -10.03 -26.04 3.44
C ILE A 252 -8.63 -26.37 4.01
N TYR A 253 -7.80 -27.07 3.24
CA TYR A 253 -6.42 -27.35 3.60
C TYR A 253 -5.58 -26.08 3.79
N ARG A 254 -5.68 -25.09 2.89
CA ARG A 254 -4.93 -23.83 3.00
C ARG A 254 -5.31 -23.04 4.25
N HIS A 255 -6.60 -22.96 4.58
CA HIS A 255 -7.05 -22.29 5.80
C HIS A 255 -6.54 -23.00 7.07
N GLU A 256 -6.52 -24.34 7.07
CA GLU A 256 -5.92 -25.12 8.17
C GLU A 256 -4.43 -24.80 8.36
N MET A 257 -3.66 -24.68 7.26
CA MET A 257 -2.23 -24.36 7.32
C MET A 257 -1.94 -22.97 7.89
N ILE A 258 -2.71 -21.97 7.49
CA ILE A 258 -2.57 -20.58 8.00
C ILE A 258 -2.84 -20.54 9.50
N PHE A 259 -3.90 -21.20 9.97
CA PHE A 259 -4.27 -21.22 11.38
C PHE A 259 -3.24 -21.96 12.25
N ARG A 260 -2.61 -23.02 11.71
CA ARG A 260 -1.48 -23.70 12.38
C ARG A 260 -0.23 -22.83 12.46
N GLN A 261 0.07 -22.05 11.42
CA GLN A 261 1.25 -21.18 11.38
C GLN A 261 1.12 -19.95 12.29
N SER A 262 -0.10 -19.44 12.53
CA SER A 262 -0.34 -18.29 13.40
C SER A 262 -0.33 -18.61 14.91
N SER A 263 -0.33 -19.89 15.29
CA SER A 263 -0.45 -20.34 16.69
C SER A 263 0.91 -20.77 17.25
N ASN A 264 1.56 -19.94 18.08
CA ASN A 264 2.93 -20.18 18.55
C ASN A 264 3.05 -21.22 19.71
N ARG A 265 3.99 -22.16 19.54
CA ARG A 265 4.80 -22.94 20.54
C ARG A 265 4.21 -24.01 21.49
N PHE A 266 2.92 -24.33 21.56
CA PHE A 266 2.44 -25.43 22.45
C PHE A 266 1.74 -26.63 21.77
N TYR A 267 1.65 -26.65 20.43
CA TYR A 267 1.09 -27.80 19.67
C TYR A 267 2.14 -28.56 18.84
N GLN A 268 3.40 -28.56 19.28
CA GLN A 268 4.40 -29.48 18.74
C GLN A 268 4.33 -30.81 19.51
N ALA A 269 3.47 -31.75 19.09
CA ALA A 269 3.66 -33.19 19.32
C ALA A 269 2.56 -34.14 18.79
N GLU A 270 1.43 -33.68 18.26
CA GLU A 270 0.40 -34.64 17.77
C GLU A 270 0.24 -34.58 16.25
N ALA A 271 0.53 -35.71 15.61
CA ALA A 271 0.21 -35.97 14.21
C ALA A 271 -1.28 -35.64 13.94
N PRO A 272 -1.65 -35.14 12.74
CA PRO A 272 -3.04 -34.83 12.43
C PRO A 272 -3.92 -36.02 12.79
N SER A 273 -4.97 -35.81 13.57
CA SER A 273 -5.76 -36.90 14.19
C SER A 273 -6.37 -37.90 13.18
N GLY A 274 -6.32 -37.64 11.87
CA GLY A 274 -6.72 -38.57 10.79
C GLY A 274 -5.59 -39.13 9.89
N GLY A 275 -4.31 -38.85 10.16
CA GLY A 275 -3.17 -39.24 9.30
C GLY A 275 -3.04 -38.45 7.99
N GLU A 276 -2.04 -38.75 7.14
CA GLU A 276 -1.81 -38.07 5.83
C GLU A 276 -2.87 -38.41 4.77
N ARG A 277 -3.67 -39.45 5.01
CA ARG A 277 -4.65 -40.02 4.08
C ARG A 277 -6.03 -39.36 4.17
N MET A 278 -6.35 -38.72 5.29
CA MET A 278 -7.67 -38.16 5.56
C MET A 278 -7.58 -36.67 5.84
N LEU A 279 -8.48 -35.90 5.23
CA LEU A 279 -8.65 -34.48 5.53
C LEU A 279 -9.88 -34.30 6.42
N LEU A 280 -9.68 -33.78 7.63
CA LEU A 280 -10.78 -33.43 8.54
C LEU A 280 -11.42 -32.12 8.08
N ILE A 281 -12.74 -32.09 8.02
CA ILE A 281 -13.50 -30.94 7.53
C ILE A 281 -14.00 -30.11 8.71
N PRO A 282 -13.59 -28.85 8.87
CA PRO A 282 -14.15 -27.98 9.92
C PRO A 282 -15.65 -27.73 9.70
N PRO A 283 -16.47 -27.62 10.77
CA PRO A 283 -17.91 -27.39 10.65
C PRO A 283 -18.27 -26.15 9.81
N LEU A 284 -17.48 -25.07 9.94
CA LEU A 284 -17.66 -23.83 9.16
C LEU A 284 -17.50 -24.01 7.65
N SER A 285 -16.72 -25.00 7.21
CA SER A 285 -16.46 -25.29 5.79
C SER A 285 -17.40 -26.35 5.21
N TRP A 286 -18.25 -26.98 6.04
CA TRP A 286 -19.17 -28.02 5.61
C TRP A 286 -20.29 -27.48 4.72
N SER A 287 -20.80 -26.28 5.03
CA SER A 287 -21.91 -25.64 4.29
C SER A 287 -21.56 -25.33 2.84
N SER A 288 -20.30 -24.99 2.54
CA SER A 288 -19.81 -24.76 1.18
C SER A 288 -19.43 -26.05 0.45
N LEU A 289 -19.04 -27.10 1.17
CA LEU A 289 -18.59 -28.36 0.59
C LEU A 289 -19.75 -29.32 0.26
N LEU A 290 -20.79 -29.37 1.08
CA LEU A 290 -21.89 -30.31 0.95
C LEU A 290 -22.61 -30.25 -0.42
N PRO A 291 -22.97 -29.06 -0.97
CA PRO A 291 -23.64 -28.99 -2.28
C PRO A 291 -22.79 -29.59 -3.39
N LEU A 292 -21.46 -29.40 -3.34
CA LEU A 292 -20.53 -29.94 -4.34
C LEU A 292 -20.38 -31.47 -4.21
N LEU A 293 -20.45 -32.00 -2.99
CA LEU A 293 -20.44 -33.45 -2.77
C LEU A 293 -21.73 -34.13 -3.25
N GLN A 294 -22.87 -33.43 -3.24
CA GLN A 294 -24.14 -33.94 -3.78
C GLN A 294 -24.12 -34.04 -5.31
N GLU A 295 -23.42 -33.13 -5.98
CA GLU A 295 -23.26 -33.11 -7.44
C GLU A 295 -22.18 -34.09 -7.94
N ALA A 296 -21.29 -34.54 -7.04
CA ALA A 296 -20.19 -35.44 -7.42
C ALA A 296 -20.69 -36.87 -7.72
N PRO A 297 -20.21 -37.50 -8.81
CA PRO A 297 -20.74 -38.75 -9.33
C PRO A 297 -20.50 -39.99 -8.46
N THR A 298 -19.47 -40.00 -7.61
CA THR A 298 -19.13 -41.17 -6.77
C THR A 298 -18.68 -40.74 -5.38
N VAL A 299 -19.66 -40.57 -4.49
CA VAL A 299 -19.44 -40.28 -3.07
C VAL A 299 -19.97 -41.44 -2.22
N LEU A 300 -19.23 -41.84 -1.20
CA LEU A 300 -19.59 -42.88 -0.25
C LEU A 300 -19.61 -42.31 1.16
N LEU A 301 -20.70 -42.49 1.90
CA LEU A 301 -20.79 -42.15 3.31
C LEU A 301 -20.61 -43.41 4.16
N GLN A 302 -19.58 -43.44 5.00
CA GLN A 302 -19.32 -44.52 5.95
C GLN A 302 -19.70 -44.06 7.37
N ALA A 303 -20.82 -44.58 7.86
CA ALA A 303 -21.31 -44.38 9.23
C ALA A 303 -21.35 -45.73 9.96
N GLY A 304 -20.48 -45.91 10.95
CA GLY A 304 -20.33 -47.19 11.65
C GLY A 304 -19.75 -48.31 10.76
N SER A 305 -20.40 -49.47 10.74
CA SER A 305 -20.00 -50.63 9.91
C SER A 305 -20.66 -50.64 8.52
N GLN A 306 -21.55 -49.70 8.22
CA GLN A 306 -22.28 -49.62 6.97
C GLN A 306 -21.73 -48.51 6.07
N THR A 307 -21.80 -48.72 4.76
CA THR A 307 -21.36 -47.77 3.73
C THR A 307 -22.52 -47.53 2.79
N TYR A 308 -22.87 -46.26 2.62
CA TYR A 308 -24.00 -45.80 1.82
C TYR A 308 -23.45 -45.12 0.56
N SER A 309 -24.11 -45.38 -0.58
CA SER A 309 -23.77 -44.72 -1.84
C SER A 309 -24.50 -43.38 -1.96
N GLY A 310 -23.74 -42.32 -2.19
CA GLY A 310 -24.22 -40.95 -2.28
C GLY A 310 -24.36 -40.26 -0.92
N ILE A 311 -24.50 -38.94 -0.99
CA ILE A 311 -24.83 -38.08 0.14
C ILE A 311 -26.05 -37.27 -0.26
N SER A 312 -27.10 -37.30 0.55
CA SER A 312 -28.29 -36.48 0.33
C SER A 312 -28.69 -35.84 1.64
N LEU A 313 -29.02 -34.56 1.54
CA LEU A 313 -29.68 -33.86 2.63
C LEU A 313 -31.18 -34.14 2.43
N SER A 314 -31.77 -34.75 3.45
CA SER A 314 -33.16 -35.17 3.42
C SER A 314 -33.96 -34.28 4.37
N ASP A 315 -35.11 -33.81 3.88
CA ASP A 315 -36.11 -33.09 4.68
C ASP A 315 -37.09 -34.07 5.37
N GLU A 316 -36.80 -35.38 5.32
CA GLU A 316 -37.59 -36.38 6.02
C GLU A 316 -37.59 -36.11 7.53
N ALA A 317 -38.72 -36.35 8.17
CA ALA A 317 -38.80 -36.28 9.62
C ALA A 317 -37.81 -37.25 10.24
N VAL A 318 -37.12 -36.82 11.31
CA VAL A 318 -36.21 -37.70 12.06
C VAL A 318 -37.00 -38.95 12.47
N PRO A 319 -36.47 -40.17 12.29
CA PRO A 319 -37.17 -41.44 12.58
C PRO A 319 -37.27 -41.69 14.10
N LEU A 320 -37.78 -40.68 14.82
CA LEU A 320 -38.06 -40.69 16.23
C LEU A 320 -39.58 -40.77 16.40
N HIS A 321 -39.99 -41.77 17.16
CA HIS A 321 -41.38 -41.96 17.52
C HIS A 321 -41.53 -41.91 19.04
N PHE A 322 -42.40 -41.01 19.48
CA PHE A 322 -42.72 -40.78 20.88
C PHE A 322 -44.14 -41.29 21.12
N SER A 323 -44.30 -42.37 21.89
CA SER A 323 -45.61 -42.84 22.32
C SER A 323 -45.89 -42.36 23.74
N PHE A 324 -46.99 -41.65 23.94
CA PHE A 324 -47.43 -41.16 25.23
C PHE A 324 -48.70 -41.88 25.67
N ASP A 325 -48.54 -42.79 26.63
CA ASP A 325 -49.55 -43.74 27.07
C ASP A 325 -49.77 -43.69 28.58
N GLN A 326 -50.90 -44.23 29.04
CA GLN A 326 -51.15 -44.46 30.46
C GLN A 326 -50.31 -45.64 30.96
N ALA A 327 -49.56 -45.45 32.03
CA ALA A 327 -48.73 -46.51 32.62
C ALA A 327 -49.61 -47.58 33.30
N PRO A 328 -49.11 -48.81 33.52
CA PRO A 328 -49.82 -49.85 34.28
C PRO A 328 -50.07 -49.49 35.75
N SER A 329 -49.33 -48.52 36.29
CA SER A 329 -49.55 -47.85 37.58
C SER A 329 -50.20 -46.48 37.36
N ASP A 330 -50.79 -45.88 38.40
CA ASP A 330 -51.58 -44.62 38.37
C ASP A 330 -50.77 -43.37 37.93
N GLY A 331 -50.36 -43.34 36.66
CA GLY A 331 -49.46 -42.35 36.07
C GLY A 331 -49.32 -42.55 34.55
N TYR A 332 -48.41 -41.81 33.92
CA TYR A 332 -48.23 -41.77 32.47
C TYR A 332 -46.81 -42.21 32.10
N GLN A 333 -46.63 -42.68 30.86
CA GLN A 333 -45.34 -43.14 30.36
C GLN A 333 -45.09 -42.58 28.97
N LEU A 334 -43.90 -41.99 28.78
CA LEU A 334 -43.36 -41.64 27.46
C LEU A 334 -42.40 -42.73 27.01
N GLN A 335 -42.70 -43.41 25.92
CA GLN A 335 -41.78 -44.32 25.24
C GLN A 335 -41.08 -43.62 24.08
N ILE A 336 -39.77 -43.82 23.96
CA ILE A 336 -38.96 -43.21 22.91
C ILE A 336 -38.36 -44.31 22.03
N LEU A 337 -38.75 -44.35 20.77
CA LEU A 337 -38.28 -45.30 19.76
C LEU A 337 -37.43 -44.59 18.71
N GLY A 338 -36.37 -45.26 18.22
CA GLY A 338 -35.50 -44.76 17.14
C GLY A 338 -34.24 -44.01 17.59
N LEU A 339 -34.08 -43.71 18.88
CA LEU A 339 -32.89 -43.01 19.44
C LEU A 339 -31.56 -43.74 19.19
N ASP A 340 -31.58 -45.07 19.12
CA ASP A 340 -30.37 -45.90 18.91
C ASP A 340 -29.95 -45.95 17.43
N MET A 341 -30.84 -45.60 16.52
CA MET A 341 -30.62 -45.66 15.07
C MET A 341 -30.04 -44.35 14.51
N ILE A 342 -29.86 -43.32 15.36
CA ILE A 342 -29.38 -42.00 14.97
C ILE A 342 -27.97 -41.70 15.52
N THR A 343 -27.10 -41.14 14.67
CA THR A 343 -25.79 -40.61 15.06
C THR A 343 -25.82 -39.08 15.05
N MET A 344 -25.44 -38.45 16.16
CA MET A 344 -25.47 -36.99 16.32
C MET A 344 -24.18 -36.34 15.82
N MET A 345 -24.30 -35.30 14.99
CA MET A 345 -23.22 -34.43 14.54
C MET A 345 -23.48 -32.99 15.05
N GLU A 346 -23.40 -32.80 16.37
CA GLU A 346 -23.80 -31.56 17.08
C GLU A 346 -23.19 -30.28 16.48
N GLU A 347 -21.86 -30.26 16.31
CA GLU A 347 -21.13 -29.08 15.81
C GLU A 347 -21.47 -28.74 14.34
N TYR A 348 -22.06 -29.68 13.60
CA TYR A 348 -22.49 -29.51 12.20
C TYR A 348 -24.00 -29.25 12.08
N GLY A 349 -24.76 -29.32 13.17
CA GLY A 349 -26.22 -29.19 13.14
C GLY A 349 -26.94 -30.31 12.38
N LEU A 350 -26.36 -31.51 12.34
CA LEU A 350 -26.84 -32.63 11.52
C LEU A 350 -27.07 -33.91 12.33
N ILE A 351 -27.98 -34.75 11.83
CA ILE A 351 -28.18 -36.13 12.25
C ILE A 351 -27.95 -37.06 11.07
N ILE A 352 -27.32 -38.20 11.35
CA ILE A 352 -27.16 -39.30 10.38
C ILE A 352 -28.09 -40.43 10.80
N ALA A 353 -29.04 -40.76 9.94
CA ALA A 353 -29.98 -41.87 10.12
C ALA A 353 -30.10 -42.64 8.79
N ASP A 354 -29.85 -43.95 8.83
CA ASP A 354 -29.89 -44.85 7.65
C ASP A 354 -29.18 -44.29 6.40
N GLY A 355 -28.00 -43.69 6.58
CA GLY A 355 -27.21 -43.12 5.49
C GLY A 355 -27.67 -41.78 4.94
N LYS A 356 -28.74 -41.19 5.47
CA LYS A 356 -29.24 -39.85 5.10
C LYS A 356 -28.77 -38.80 6.12
N LEU A 357 -28.55 -37.58 5.63
CA LEU A 357 -28.23 -36.41 6.46
C LEU A 357 -29.50 -35.59 6.71
N LEU A 358 -29.88 -35.43 7.97
CA LEU A 358 -31.05 -34.65 8.39
C LEU A 358 -30.59 -33.37 9.09
N GLN A 359 -31.07 -32.21 8.62
CA GLN A 359 -30.72 -30.92 9.19
C GLN A 359 -31.61 -30.57 10.38
N LEU A 360 -31.00 -30.21 11.51
CA LEU A 360 -31.72 -29.78 12.71
C LEU A 360 -31.40 -28.32 13.01
N PRO A 361 -32.40 -27.50 13.41
CA PRO A 361 -32.15 -26.23 14.07
C PRO A 361 -31.26 -26.42 15.30
N ALA A 362 -30.35 -25.49 15.59
CA ALA A 362 -29.36 -25.61 16.66
C ALA A 362 -30.00 -25.92 18.03
N ASP A 363 -31.12 -25.28 18.35
CA ASP A 363 -31.87 -25.52 19.59
C ASP A 363 -32.45 -26.95 19.66
N SER A 364 -32.96 -27.46 18.54
CA SER A 364 -33.49 -28.82 18.44
C SER A 364 -32.36 -29.87 18.53
N ALA A 365 -31.20 -29.60 17.91
CA ALA A 365 -30.03 -30.47 17.97
C ALA A 365 -29.49 -30.59 19.40
N LYS A 366 -29.40 -29.46 20.13
CA LYS A 366 -28.97 -29.44 21.53
C LYS A 366 -29.94 -30.19 22.44
N ARG A 367 -31.25 -29.94 22.32
CA ARG A 367 -32.30 -30.64 23.09
C ARG A 367 -32.26 -32.15 22.84
N LEU A 368 -32.05 -32.57 21.60
CA LEU A 368 -31.98 -33.99 21.26
C LEU A 368 -30.68 -34.64 21.75
N ALA A 369 -29.55 -33.93 21.73
CA ALA A 369 -28.29 -34.39 22.31
C ALA A 369 -28.42 -34.61 23.83
N GLU A 370 -29.05 -33.66 24.54
CA GLU A 370 -29.36 -33.77 25.97
C GLU A 370 -30.33 -34.93 26.25
N LEU A 371 -31.39 -35.07 25.45
CA LEU A 371 -32.34 -36.18 25.56
C LEU A 371 -31.66 -37.54 25.37
N LYS A 372 -30.80 -37.67 24.35
CA LYS A 372 -30.01 -38.89 24.10
C LYS A 372 -29.08 -39.20 25.27
N GLN A 373 -28.39 -38.19 25.80
CA GLN A 373 -27.57 -38.35 27.02
C GLN A 373 -28.39 -38.86 28.21
N LEU A 374 -29.58 -38.28 28.48
CA LEU A 374 -30.43 -38.70 29.60
C LEU A 374 -30.91 -40.15 29.48
N VAL A 375 -31.29 -40.59 28.28
CA VAL A 375 -31.76 -41.96 28.00
C VAL A 375 -30.61 -42.98 28.06
N ASP A 376 -29.44 -42.63 27.54
CA ASP A 376 -28.23 -43.47 27.59
C ASP A 376 -27.73 -43.73 29.02
N HIS A 377 -27.82 -42.73 29.91
CA HIS A 377 -27.43 -42.89 31.32
C HIS A 377 -28.37 -43.82 32.10
N THR A 378 -29.65 -43.84 31.73
CA THR A 378 -30.70 -44.59 32.44
C THR A 378 -30.96 -45.99 31.87
N ARG A 379 -30.46 -46.29 30.66
CA ARG A 379 -30.65 -47.56 29.90
C ARG A 379 -32.11 -48.02 29.80
N ARG A 380 -33.08 -47.12 29.98
CA ARG A 380 -34.51 -47.40 29.88
C ARG A 380 -35.09 -46.52 28.77
N PRO A 381 -35.69 -47.11 27.72
CA PRO A 381 -36.31 -46.35 26.63
C PRO A 381 -37.67 -45.73 27.00
N SER A 382 -37.97 -45.62 28.31
CA SER A 382 -39.25 -45.08 28.77
C SER A 382 -39.12 -44.27 30.05
N ILE A 383 -39.87 -43.17 30.12
CA ILE A 383 -39.88 -42.18 31.21
C ILE A 383 -41.27 -42.18 31.85
N ALA A 384 -41.34 -42.37 33.18
CA ALA A 384 -42.60 -42.28 33.93
C ALA A 384 -42.88 -40.84 34.36
N ILE A 385 -44.13 -40.40 34.23
CA ILE A 385 -44.59 -39.03 34.49
C ILE A 385 -45.75 -39.07 35.48
N ALA A 386 -45.66 -38.29 36.55
CA ALA A 386 -46.67 -38.21 37.59
C ALA A 386 -47.89 -37.40 37.14
N PRO A 387 -49.12 -37.68 37.64
CA PRO A 387 -50.34 -36.96 37.25
C PRO A 387 -50.28 -35.43 37.43
N GLU A 388 -49.57 -34.94 38.45
CA GLU A 388 -49.44 -33.49 38.72
C GLU A 388 -48.54 -32.77 37.71
N GLN A 389 -47.71 -33.51 36.99
CA GLN A 389 -46.78 -32.97 35.99
C GLN A 389 -47.39 -32.94 34.59
N MET A 390 -48.63 -33.43 34.42
CA MET A 390 -49.29 -33.56 33.11
C MET A 390 -49.48 -32.24 32.37
N GLU A 391 -50.05 -31.22 33.02
CA GLU A 391 -50.29 -29.92 32.38
C GLU A 391 -48.98 -29.24 31.92
N PRO A 392 -47.94 -29.09 32.76
CA PRO A 392 -46.65 -28.56 32.33
C PRO A 392 -45.98 -29.39 31.23
N PHE A 393 -46.16 -30.71 31.26
CA PHE A 393 -45.59 -31.61 30.27
C PHE A 393 -46.27 -31.45 28.90
N MET A 394 -47.59 -31.34 28.87
CA MET A 394 -48.38 -31.07 27.67
C MET A 394 -48.12 -29.65 27.12
N GLU A 395 -47.92 -28.65 27.99
CA GLU A 395 -47.67 -27.26 27.58
C GLU A 395 -46.24 -27.05 27.06
N LYS A 396 -45.23 -27.67 27.67
CA LYS A 396 -43.81 -27.35 27.38
C LYS A 396 -43.03 -28.45 26.70
N VAL A 397 -43.33 -29.72 26.98
CA VAL A 397 -42.53 -30.87 26.51
C VAL A 397 -43.07 -31.42 25.20
N ILE A 398 -44.39 -31.68 25.11
CA ILE A 398 -45.01 -32.22 23.89
C ILE A 398 -44.79 -31.35 22.64
N PRO A 399 -44.98 -30.02 22.65
CA PRO A 399 -44.67 -29.19 21.48
C PRO A 399 -43.19 -29.27 21.08
N GLY A 400 -42.29 -29.44 22.06
CA GLY A 400 -40.86 -29.66 21.81
C GLY A 400 -40.59 -31.01 21.16
N LEU A 401 -41.27 -32.08 21.58
CA LEU A 401 -41.14 -33.41 20.99
C LEU A 401 -41.75 -33.49 19.58
N MET A 402 -42.86 -32.79 19.33
CA MET A 402 -43.47 -32.69 18.00
C MET A 402 -42.55 -32.02 16.96
N LYS A 403 -41.62 -31.17 17.40
CA LYS A 403 -40.57 -30.59 16.53
C LYS A 403 -39.42 -31.54 16.25
N LEU A 404 -39.26 -32.59 17.05
CA LEU A 404 -38.16 -33.56 16.96
C LEU A 404 -38.58 -34.86 16.25
N GLY A 405 -39.85 -35.25 16.33
CA GLY A 405 -40.35 -36.49 15.71
C GLY A 405 -41.87 -36.64 15.82
N SER A 406 -42.37 -37.80 15.41
CA SER A 406 -43.80 -38.12 15.50
C SER A 406 -44.20 -38.41 16.95
N VAL A 407 -45.27 -37.77 17.41
CA VAL A 407 -45.81 -37.98 18.76
C VAL A 407 -47.19 -38.61 18.64
N GLN A 408 -47.35 -39.80 19.19
CA GLN A 408 -48.64 -40.49 19.32
C GLN A 408 -49.13 -40.32 20.75
N ILE A 409 -50.34 -39.81 20.90
CA ILE A 409 -51.00 -39.59 22.19
C ILE A 409 -52.21 -40.51 22.23
N ALA A 410 -52.35 -41.30 23.30
CA ALA A 410 -53.51 -42.17 23.48
C ALA A 410 -54.84 -41.37 23.48
N GLU A 411 -55.89 -41.95 22.89
CA GLU A 411 -57.21 -41.32 22.66
C GLU A 411 -57.81 -40.74 23.96
N ALA A 412 -57.61 -41.42 25.10
CA ALA A 412 -58.05 -40.99 26.43
C ALA A 412 -57.46 -39.64 26.91
N ILE A 413 -56.36 -39.20 26.33
CA ILE A 413 -55.66 -37.94 26.67
C ILE A 413 -55.96 -36.85 25.63
N SER A 414 -56.17 -37.23 24.36
CA SER A 414 -56.42 -36.32 23.24
C SER A 414 -57.73 -35.53 23.38
N ASP A 415 -58.79 -36.15 23.91
CA ASP A 415 -60.12 -35.53 24.06
C ASP A 415 -60.14 -34.31 25.00
N ARG A 416 -59.06 -34.10 25.77
CA ARG A 416 -58.91 -32.98 26.71
C ARG A 416 -58.10 -31.80 26.15
N VAL A 417 -57.56 -31.88 24.92
CA VAL A 417 -56.63 -30.88 24.35
C VAL A 417 -57.34 -29.95 23.32
N LEU A 418 -57.20 -28.63 23.48
CA LEU A 418 -57.72 -27.60 22.57
C LEU A 418 -56.58 -27.01 21.70
N GLN A 419 -56.67 -27.16 20.37
CA GLN A 419 -55.73 -26.56 19.40
C GLN A 419 -56.42 -25.44 18.59
N THR A 420 -56.04 -24.18 18.83
CA THR A 420 -56.53 -23.01 18.05
C THR A 420 -55.35 -22.11 17.65
N GLN A 421 -55.47 -21.38 16.52
CA GLN A 421 -54.40 -20.51 16.02
C GLN A 421 -54.32 -19.18 16.79
N LEU A 422 -53.10 -18.67 17.01
CA LEU A 422 -52.83 -17.39 17.66
C LEU A 422 -53.20 -16.21 16.74
N LYS A 423 -54.01 -15.28 17.24
CA LYS A 423 -54.22 -13.95 16.65
C LYS A 423 -53.65 -12.88 17.60
N ALA A 424 -52.52 -12.28 17.24
CA ALA A 424 -51.86 -11.23 18.01
C ALA A 424 -52.25 -9.83 17.50
N LYS A 425 -52.53 -8.90 18.42
CA LYS A 425 -52.89 -7.50 18.12
C LYS A 425 -52.06 -6.53 18.96
N LEU A 426 -51.56 -5.47 18.33
CA LEU A 426 -50.84 -4.37 18.97
C LEU A 426 -51.60 -3.06 18.75
N TYR A 427 -51.91 -2.35 19.82
CA TYR A 427 -52.56 -1.04 19.78
C TYR A 427 -51.57 0.03 20.18
N LEU A 428 -51.32 1.00 19.29
CA LEU A 428 -50.43 2.13 19.48
C LEU A 428 -51.25 3.42 19.56
N ASP A 429 -51.08 4.15 20.67
CA ASP A 429 -51.68 5.47 20.85
C ASP A 429 -50.68 6.46 21.46
N ARG A 430 -50.87 7.75 21.20
CA ARG A 430 -50.06 8.82 21.77
C ARG A 430 -50.92 9.71 22.64
N ILE A 431 -50.66 9.68 23.95
CA ILE A 431 -51.36 10.49 24.94
C ILE A 431 -50.38 11.49 25.51
N ARG A 432 -50.57 12.78 25.17
CA ARG A 432 -49.62 13.87 25.47
C ARG A 432 -48.25 13.59 24.81
N ASP A 433 -47.21 13.41 25.61
CA ASP A 433 -45.84 13.13 25.17
C ASP A 433 -45.42 11.67 25.34
N ARG A 434 -46.40 10.77 25.57
CA ARG A 434 -46.12 9.33 25.78
C ARG A 434 -46.68 8.50 24.64
N LEU A 435 -45.87 7.59 24.12
CA LEU A 435 -46.35 6.50 23.26
C LEU A 435 -46.78 5.34 24.16
N VAL A 436 -48.01 4.88 24.01
CA VAL A 436 -48.61 3.76 24.75
C VAL A 436 -48.86 2.60 23.78
N ALA A 437 -48.46 1.40 24.18
CA ALA A 437 -48.60 0.18 23.40
C ALA A 437 -49.32 -0.93 24.21
N GLY A 438 -50.45 -1.43 23.71
CA GLY A 438 -51.19 -2.56 24.29
C GLY A 438 -51.06 -3.82 23.43
N LEU A 439 -50.71 -4.95 24.03
CA LEU A 439 -50.48 -6.23 23.33
C LEU A 439 -51.48 -7.29 23.79
N GLU A 440 -52.15 -7.95 22.84
CA GLU A 440 -53.14 -9.01 23.12
C GLU A 440 -52.87 -10.27 22.30
N PHE A 441 -52.96 -11.45 22.94
CA PHE A 441 -52.87 -12.76 22.30
C PHE A 441 -54.23 -13.49 22.38
N GLN A 442 -54.84 -13.79 21.24
CA GLN A 442 -56.16 -14.42 21.17
C GLN A 442 -56.09 -15.86 20.62
N TYR A 443 -56.67 -16.82 21.36
CA TYR A 443 -56.83 -18.25 21.02
C TYR A 443 -58.31 -18.65 21.08
N GLY A 444 -59.00 -18.61 19.94
CA GLY A 444 -60.46 -18.81 19.91
C GLY A 444 -61.18 -17.77 20.79
N ASP A 445 -61.87 -18.25 21.83
CA ASP A 445 -62.62 -17.43 22.80
C ASP A 445 -61.75 -16.94 23.97
N ILE A 446 -60.47 -17.34 24.03
CA ILE A 446 -59.55 -17.03 25.12
C ILE A 446 -58.65 -15.87 24.69
N VAL A 447 -58.75 -14.73 25.38
CA VAL A 447 -57.84 -13.57 25.23
C VAL A 447 -56.86 -13.56 26.38
N ILE A 448 -55.58 -13.41 26.08
CA ILE A 448 -54.47 -13.40 27.03
C ILE A 448 -53.71 -12.09 26.88
N ASN A 449 -53.61 -11.33 27.98
CA ASN A 449 -52.68 -10.22 28.11
C ASN A 449 -51.37 -10.77 28.70
N PRO A 450 -50.22 -10.66 28.00
CA PRO A 450 -48.94 -11.19 28.48
C PRO A 450 -48.41 -10.51 29.75
N LEU A 451 -48.96 -9.35 30.14
CA LEU A 451 -48.58 -8.61 31.35
C LEU A 451 -49.44 -8.97 32.57
N GLU A 452 -50.54 -9.72 32.41
CA GLU A 452 -51.33 -10.23 33.54
C GLU A 452 -50.70 -11.52 34.08
N GLY A 453 -50.39 -11.54 35.38
CA GLY A 453 -49.72 -12.67 36.05
C GLY A 453 -50.48 -14.00 35.91
N SER A 454 -49.74 -15.08 35.67
CA SER A 454 -50.23 -16.43 35.36
C SER A 454 -50.86 -17.21 36.53
N ASP A 455 -51.46 -16.56 37.52
CA ASP A 455 -51.91 -17.18 38.78
C ASP A 455 -53.42 -17.47 38.87
N LYS A 456 -54.21 -17.20 37.82
CA LYS A 456 -55.60 -17.65 37.78
C LYS A 456 -55.68 -19.08 37.25
N LYS A 457 -55.81 -20.05 38.18
CA LYS A 457 -56.26 -21.43 37.87
C LYS A 457 -57.48 -21.37 36.96
N ARG A 458 -57.30 -21.77 35.71
CA ARG A 458 -58.40 -21.87 34.74
C ARG A 458 -59.22 -23.10 35.12
N GLY A 459 -60.40 -22.89 35.68
CA GLY A 459 -61.34 -23.94 36.10
C GLY A 459 -62.02 -24.65 34.94
N THR A 460 -61.27 -25.00 33.89
CA THR A 460 -61.75 -25.72 32.72
C THR A 460 -60.99 -27.03 32.63
N ASP A 461 -61.71 -28.14 32.53
CA ASP A 461 -61.21 -29.52 32.36
C ASP A 461 -60.51 -29.75 30.99
N ARG A 462 -59.97 -28.67 30.38
CA ARG A 462 -59.48 -28.58 29.00
C ARG A 462 -58.09 -27.92 28.98
N ILE A 463 -57.13 -28.59 28.35
CA ILE A 463 -55.73 -28.19 28.23
C ILE A 463 -55.55 -27.36 26.94
N LEU A 464 -55.19 -26.07 27.05
CA LEU A 464 -54.92 -25.19 25.90
C LEU A 464 -53.47 -25.33 25.44
N MET A 465 -53.26 -25.70 24.18
CA MET A 465 -51.93 -25.73 23.58
C MET A 465 -51.59 -24.35 22.99
N ARG A 466 -50.68 -23.60 23.65
CA ARG A 466 -50.28 -22.24 23.24
C ARG A 466 -49.16 -22.29 22.19
N ASN A 467 -49.16 -21.31 21.28
CA ASN A 467 -48.04 -21.10 20.35
C ASN A 467 -46.95 -20.24 21.02
N GLY A 468 -46.22 -20.86 21.94
CA GLY A 468 -45.22 -20.17 22.76
C GLY A 468 -44.04 -19.59 21.97
N ASP A 469 -43.75 -20.09 20.76
CA ASP A 469 -42.65 -19.54 19.93
C ASP A 469 -43.03 -18.21 19.31
N GLN A 470 -44.24 -18.10 18.73
CA GLN A 470 -44.72 -16.86 18.14
C GLN A 470 -45.00 -15.78 19.21
N GLU A 471 -45.52 -16.17 20.38
CA GLU A 471 -45.66 -15.26 21.52
C GLU A 471 -44.28 -14.73 21.99
N ARG A 472 -43.29 -15.63 22.12
CA ARG A 472 -41.94 -15.25 22.56
C ARG A 472 -41.25 -14.33 21.56
N GLN A 473 -41.35 -14.62 20.26
CA GLN A 473 -40.75 -13.78 19.22
C GLN A 473 -41.33 -12.35 19.23
N ILE A 474 -42.64 -12.20 19.49
CA ILE A 474 -43.27 -10.89 19.63
C ILE A 474 -42.78 -10.17 20.90
N LEU A 475 -42.67 -10.90 22.02
CA LEU A 475 -42.17 -10.32 23.28
C LEU A 475 -40.70 -9.92 23.20
N GLU A 476 -39.84 -10.73 22.57
CA GLU A 476 -38.42 -10.41 22.35
C GLU A 476 -38.26 -9.13 21.53
N LEU A 477 -39.05 -8.96 20.45
CA LEU A 477 -39.05 -7.73 19.67
C LEU A 477 -39.51 -6.50 20.47
N MET A 478 -40.48 -6.67 21.38
CA MET A 478 -40.93 -5.63 22.30
C MET A 478 -39.89 -5.31 23.39
N GLU A 479 -39.00 -6.24 23.73
CA GLU A 479 -37.93 -6.06 24.72
C GLU A 479 -36.67 -5.37 24.16
N LEU A 480 -36.55 -5.24 22.84
CA LEU A 480 -35.42 -4.55 22.19
C LEU A 480 -35.37 -3.04 22.52
N VAL A 481 -36.49 -2.44 22.91
CA VAL A 481 -36.61 -1.01 23.23
C VAL A 481 -37.03 -0.85 24.68
N PRO A 482 -36.47 0.12 25.43
CA PRO A 482 -36.78 0.31 26.85
C PRO A 482 -38.21 0.84 27.07
N PHE A 483 -39.18 -0.06 27.19
CA PHE A 483 -40.53 0.28 27.63
C PHE A 483 -40.66 0.25 29.16
N ALA A 484 -41.39 1.22 29.72
CA ALA A 484 -41.92 1.11 31.06
C ALA A 484 -43.19 0.24 31.06
N ARG A 485 -43.23 -0.77 31.93
CA ARG A 485 -44.33 -1.74 32.04
C ARG A 485 -45.38 -1.26 33.06
N THR A 486 -46.65 -1.36 32.70
CA THR A 486 -47.80 -1.18 33.62
C THR A 486 -48.69 -2.42 33.57
N GLU A 487 -49.65 -2.55 34.50
CA GLU A 487 -50.60 -3.67 34.52
C GLU A 487 -51.46 -3.78 33.23
N ALA A 488 -51.59 -2.68 32.47
CA ALA A 488 -52.44 -2.61 31.28
C ALA A 488 -51.67 -2.46 29.95
N GLY A 489 -50.34 -2.33 29.95
CA GLY A 489 -49.57 -2.13 28.72
C GLY A 489 -48.18 -1.54 28.91
N TYR A 490 -47.54 -1.21 27.79
CA TYR A 490 -46.23 -0.59 27.70
C TYR A 490 -46.34 0.90 27.42
N PHE A 491 -45.44 1.72 27.97
CA PHE A 491 -45.33 3.12 27.56
C PHE A 491 -43.86 3.59 27.49
N MET A 492 -43.61 4.64 26.70
CA MET A 492 -42.32 5.31 26.63
C MET A 492 -42.50 6.83 26.53
N GLU A 493 -41.54 7.56 27.10
CA GLU A 493 -41.50 9.04 27.10
C GLU A 493 -40.33 9.60 26.27
N ASP A 494 -39.33 8.77 25.99
CA ASP A 494 -38.08 9.15 25.33
C ASP A 494 -38.24 9.17 23.80
N GLU A 495 -37.90 10.30 23.18
CA GLU A 495 -38.07 10.54 21.74
C GLU A 495 -37.09 9.70 20.90
N ASP A 496 -35.89 9.40 21.41
CA ASP A 496 -34.92 8.50 20.75
C ASP A 496 -35.43 7.05 20.70
N SER A 497 -35.97 6.57 21.83
CA SER A 497 -36.58 5.25 21.94
C SER A 497 -37.86 5.15 21.10
N GLU A 498 -38.63 6.24 21.00
CA GLU A 498 -39.82 6.34 20.13
C GLU A 498 -39.43 6.18 18.66
N TYR A 499 -38.37 6.88 18.21
CA TYR A 499 -37.85 6.74 16.85
C TYR A 499 -37.44 5.30 16.55
N GLU A 500 -36.63 4.69 17.44
CA GLU A 500 -36.13 3.33 17.27
C GLU A 500 -37.28 2.32 17.16
N PHE A 501 -38.29 2.45 18.02
CA PHE A 501 -39.46 1.57 18.01
C PHE A 501 -40.29 1.74 16.73
N LEU A 502 -40.65 2.96 16.35
CA LEU A 502 -41.54 3.22 15.22
C LEU A 502 -40.88 2.89 13.87
N TYR A 503 -39.59 3.19 13.68
CA TYR A 503 -38.90 3.00 12.40
C TYR A 503 -38.23 1.63 12.24
N HIS A 504 -37.72 1.01 13.30
CA HIS A 504 -37.00 -0.27 13.20
C HIS A 504 -37.80 -1.47 13.69
N VAL A 505 -38.61 -1.34 14.75
CA VAL A 505 -39.29 -2.47 15.40
C VAL A 505 -40.71 -2.70 14.87
N VAL A 506 -41.53 -1.65 14.71
CA VAL A 506 -42.91 -1.77 14.21
C VAL A 506 -42.99 -2.47 12.83
N PRO A 507 -42.14 -2.17 11.82
CA PRO A 507 -42.18 -2.88 10.54
C PRO A 507 -41.87 -4.37 10.64
N GLN A 508 -41.15 -4.80 11.67
CA GLN A 508 -40.88 -6.21 11.95
C GLN A 508 -42.08 -6.85 12.66
N LEU A 509 -42.73 -6.13 13.59
CA LEU A 509 -43.94 -6.57 14.29
C LEU A 509 -45.15 -6.71 13.35
N GLU A 510 -45.31 -5.82 12.36
CA GLU A 510 -46.38 -5.91 11.35
C GLU A 510 -46.41 -7.24 10.58
N ARG A 511 -45.27 -7.97 10.52
CA ARG A 511 -45.19 -9.29 9.90
C ARG A 511 -45.75 -10.41 10.79
N LEU A 512 -45.84 -10.18 12.11
CA LEU A 512 -46.17 -11.19 13.12
C LEU A 512 -47.52 -10.92 13.82
N LEU A 513 -47.98 -9.66 13.84
CA LEU A 513 -49.21 -9.22 14.50
C LEU A 513 -49.90 -8.09 13.71
N THR A 514 -51.17 -7.81 14.03
CA THR A 514 -51.88 -6.68 13.44
C THR A 514 -51.70 -5.41 14.28
N VAL A 515 -51.13 -4.36 13.69
CA VAL A 515 -50.88 -3.06 14.34
C VAL A 515 -52.05 -2.10 14.11
N TYR A 516 -52.58 -1.52 15.17
CA TYR A 516 -53.59 -0.48 15.17
C TYR A 516 -52.99 0.81 15.72
N ALA A 517 -52.75 1.82 14.87
CA ALA A 517 -52.15 3.08 15.27
C ALA A 517 -53.13 4.25 15.09
N THR A 518 -53.21 5.15 16.08
CA THR A 518 -54.01 6.38 15.99
C THR A 518 -53.37 7.41 15.05
N SER A 519 -54.16 8.41 14.60
CA SER A 519 -53.67 9.47 13.71
C SER A 519 -52.48 10.24 14.32
N ALA A 520 -52.42 10.37 15.66
CA ALA A 520 -51.32 11.02 16.36
C ALA A 520 -49.98 10.27 16.23
N VAL A 521 -50.01 8.94 16.17
CA VAL A 521 -48.82 8.11 15.92
C VAL A 521 -48.42 8.16 14.45
N LYS A 522 -49.41 8.18 13.53
CA LYS A 522 -49.15 8.22 12.08
C LYS A 522 -48.46 9.51 11.61
N VAL A 523 -48.69 10.65 12.28
CA VAL A 523 -48.03 11.94 11.95
C VAL A 523 -46.53 11.92 12.28
N ARG A 524 -46.07 11.07 13.20
CA ARG A 524 -44.65 10.95 13.57
C ARG A 524 -43.81 10.23 12.52
N ILE A 525 -44.46 9.40 11.69
CA ILE A 525 -43.81 8.57 10.69
C ILE A 525 -43.88 9.26 9.31
N VAL A 526 -42.73 9.75 8.87
CA VAL A 526 -42.55 10.37 7.56
C VAL A 526 -42.46 9.27 6.50
N THR A 527 -43.46 9.16 5.64
CA THR A 527 -43.49 8.13 4.58
C THR A 527 -43.17 8.65 3.17
N LYS A 528 -43.07 9.98 2.95
CA LYS A 528 -42.91 10.56 1.60
C LYS A 528 -42.15 11.90 1.58
N HIS A 529 -40.82 11.89 1.76
CA HIS A 529 -39.98 12.99 1.29
C HIS A 529 -39.04 12.51 0.18
N ALA A 530 -38.86 13.37 -0.83
CA ALA A 530 -37.85 13.17 -1.86
C ALA A 530 -36.45 13.35 -1.26
N PRO A 531 -35.44 12.66 -1.80
CA PRO A 531 -34.10 12.75 -1.27
C PRO A 531 -33.51 14.15 -1.42
N PRO A 532 -32.66 14.59 -0.48
CA PRO A 532 -31.99 15.89 -0.56
C PRO A 532 -31.13 15.97 -1.83
N LYS A 533 -31.22 17.09 -2.54
CA LYS A 533 -30.41 17.37 -3.73
C LYS A 533 -29.51 18.58 -3.47
N VAL A 534 -28.21 18.38 -3.70
CA VAL A 534 -27.20 19.44 -3.61
C VAL A 534 -26.76 19.81 -5.01
N THR A 535 -26.93 21.08 -5.40
CA THR A 535 -26.39 21.61 -6.66
C THR A 535 -25.18 22.47 -6.38
N VAL A 536 -24.07 22.23 -7.09
CA VAL A 536 -22.80 22.95 -6.92
C VAL A 536 -22.47 23.72 -8.18
N ASN A 537 -22.39 25.05 -8.12
CA ASN A 537 -22.01 25.90 -9.25
C ASN A 537 -20.79 26.75 -8.90
N VAL A 538 -20.01 27.18 -9.88
CA VAL A 538 -18.97 28.20 -9.70
C VAL A 538 -19.56 29.56 -10.06
N ASP A 539 -19.41 30.56 -9.18
CA ASP A 539 -19.63 31.97 -9.48
C ASP A 539 -18.39 32.52 -10.21
N GLU A 540 -18.53 32.80 -11.51
CA GLU A 540 -17.47 33.28 -12.40
C GLU A 540 -16.91 34.66 -12.00
N ARG A 541 -17.60 35.42 -11.14
CA ARG A 541 -17.15 36.76 -10.72
C ARG A 541 -16.30 36.71 -9.45
N THR A 542 -16.62 35.76 -8.56
CA THR A 542 -15.97 35.65 -7.25
C THR A 542 -14.99 34.48 -7.17
N ASP A 543 -15.09 33.49 -8.07
CA ASP A 543 -14.37 32.21 -8.05
C ASP A 543 -14.74 31.33 -6.83
N TRP A 544 -15.98 31.47 -6.35
CA TRP A 544 -16.51 30.67 -5.24
C TRP A 544 -17.45 29.60 -5.77
N LEU A 545 -17.42 28.44 -5.12
CA LEU A 545 -18.44 27.41 -5.30
C LEU A 545 -19.65 27.78 -4.46
N GLU A 546 -20.79 27.92 -5.12
CA GLU A 546 -22.11 28.06 -4.52
C GLU A 546 -22.76 26.70 -4.40
N PHE A 547 -23.14 26.33 -3.19
CA PHE A 547 -23.85 25.09 -2.89
C PHE A 547 -25.28 25.45 -2.56
N LYS A 548 -26.23 24.86 -3.28
CA LYS A 548 -27.66 25.03 -3.04
C LYS A 548 -28.28 23.71 -2.62
N PHE A 549 -28.88 23.67 -1.43
CA PHE A 549 -29.60 22.51 -0.90
C PHE A 549 -31.08 22.65 -1.19
N ASN A 550 -31.65 21.68 -1.90
CA ASN A 550 -33.08 21.60 -2.14
C ASN A 550 -33.62 20.27 -1.62
N MET A 551 -34.72 20.34 -0.87
CA MET A 551 -35.45 19.16 -0.41
C MET A 551 -36.96 19.41 -0.54
N ASP A 552 -37.65 18.53 -1.26
CA ASP A 552 -39.08 18.70 -1.52
C ASP A 552 -39.89 18.56 -0.22
N GLY A 553 -40.56 19.64 0.18
CA GLY A 553 -41.46 19.68 1.34
C GLY A 553 -40.85 20.26 2.63
N ILE A 554 -39.58 20.66 2.64
CA ILE A 554 -38.93 21.33 3.79
C ILE A 554 -38.61 22.79 3.41
N PRO A 555 -39.03 23.79 4.22
CA PRO A 555 -38.68 25.19 3.98
C PRO A 555 -37.17 25.44 4.06
N GLU A 556 -36.65 26.36 3.24
CA GLU A 556 -35.21 26.73 3.24
C GLU A 556 -34.69 27.18 4.62
N SER A 557 -35.55 27.76 5.47
CA SER A 557 -35.21 28.16 6.84
C SER A 557 -34.86 26.99 7.76
N GLU A 558 -35.35 25.78 7.46
CA GLU A 558 -35.15 24.59 8.29
C GLU A 558 -33.95 23.76 7.87
N ILE A 559 -33.53 23.89 6.61
CA ILE A 559 -32.37 23.19 6.05
C ILE A 559 -31.13 23.42 6.91
N ARG A 560 -30.98 24.61 7.52
CA ARG A 560 -29.88 24.91 8.44
C ARG A 560 -29.85 23.98 9.65
N ASN A 561 -30.99 23.77 10.31
CA ASN A 561 -31.08 22.93 11.50
C ASN A 561 -30.89 21.44 11.15
N LEU A 562 -31.32 21.06 9.94
CA LEU A 562 -31.10 19.73 9.39
C LEU A 562 -29.60 19.48 9.12
N LEU A 563 -28.91 20.43 8.47
CA LEU A 563 -27.46 20.33 8.23
C LEU A 563 -26.66 20.26 9.53
N GLN A 564 -27.04 21.03 10.56
CA GLN A 564 -26.44 20.92 11.89
C GLN A 564 -26.67 19.53 12.52
N SER A 565 -27.87 18.95 12.34
CA SER A 565 -28.18 17.62 12.84
C SER A 565 -27.36 16.52 12.14
N LEU A 566 -27.05 16.70 10.85
CA LEU A 566 -26.20 15.80 10.07
C LEU A 566 -24.72 15.83 10.53
N GLU A 567 -24.19 17.02 10.82
CA GLU A 567 -22.80 17.17 11.27
C GLU A 567 -22.56 16.50 12.64
N VAL A 568 -23.52 16.62 13.56
CA VAL A 568 -23.47 15.96 14.89
C VAL A 568 -23.81 14.45 14.80
N LYS A 569 -23.98 13.91 13.59
CA LYS A 569 -24.30 12.49 13.33
C LYS A 569 -25.53 12.00 14.09
N ARG A 570 -26.57 12.84 14.21
CA ARG A 570 -27.85 12.44 14.81
C ARG A 570 -28.56 11.43 13.91
N LYS A 571 -29.30 10.49 14.50
CA LYS A 571 -30.08 9.48 13.78
C LYS A 571 -31.29 10.09 13.03
N TYR A 572 -31.89 11.14 13.59
CA TYR A 572 -33.08 11.79 13.04
C TYR A 572 -33.07 13.32 13.25
N HIS A 573 -33.96 14.01 12.51
CA HIS A 573 -34.26 15.43 12.66
C HIS A 573 -35.76 15.64 12.93
N ARG A 574 -36.11 16.49 13.89
CA ARG A 574 -37.50 16.81 14.23
C ARG A 574 -37.98 18.02 13.42
N LEU A 575 -39.01 17.83 12.61
CA LEU A 575 -39.68 18.88 11.84
C LEU A 575 -40.71 19.67 12.70
N PRO A 576 -41.14 20.88 12.29
CA PRO A 576 -42.11 21.72 13.01
C PRO A 576 -43.49 21.09 13.17
N ASP A 577 -43.87 20.25 12.22
CA ASP A 577 -45.10 19.45 12.26
C ASP A 577 -45.03 18.31 13.29
N GLY A 578 -43.86 18.13 13.92
CA GLY A 578 -43.59 17.09 14.91
C GLY A 578 -43.14 15.77 14.28
N ALA A 579 -42.93 15.69 12.97
CA ALA A 579 -42.49 14.46 12.32
C ALA A 579 -40.98 14.20 12.52
N LEU A 580 -40.59 12.92 12.56
CA LEU A 580 -39.20 12.50 12.73
C LEU A 580 -38.63 12.09 11.37
N LEU A 581 -37.69 12.87 10.84
CA LEU A 581 -37.02 12.59 9.57
C LEU A 581 -35.77 11.72 9.81
N PRO A 582 -35.69 10.49 9.25
CA PRO A 582 -34.51 9.65 9.36
C PRO A 582 -33.33 10.23 8.55
N LEU A 583 -32.15 10.34 9.18
CA LEU A 583 -30.92 10.84 8.55
C LEU A 583 -29.93 9.72 8.18
N GLU A 584 -30.30 8.46 8.40
CA GLU A 584 -29.48 7.27 8.16
C GLU A 584 -29.49 6.79 6.70
N GLY A 585 -30.27 7.44 5.84
CA GLY A 585 -30.36 7.11 4.43
C GLY A 585 -29.03 7.26 3.68
N ALA A 586 -28.83 6.44 2.64
CA ALA A 586 -27.60 6.45 1.83
C ALA A 586 -27.30 7.84 1.22
N GLU A 587 -28.32 8.60 0.87
CA GLU A 587 -28.20 9.94 0.27
C GLU A 587 -27.71 10.98 1.29
N PHE A 588 -28.14 10.90 2.55
CA PHE A 588 -27.63 11.77 3.62
C PHE A 588 -26.17 11.44 3.97
N GLN A 589 -25.80 10.16 3.96
CA GLN A 589 -24.41 9.73 4.14
C GLN A 589 -23.51 10.23 3.00
N GLU A 590 -24.02 10.26 1.78
CA GLU A 590 -23.32 10.83 0.62
C GLU A 590 -23.04 12.33 0.81
N ILE A 591 -24.04 13.08 1.27
CA ILE A 591 -23.90 14.51 1.59
C ILE A 591 -22.91 14.73 2.76
N ILE A 592 -22.94 13.89 3.80
CA ILE A 592 -22.00 13.99 4.93
C ILE A 592 -20.56 13.78 4.45
N ARG A 593 -20.31 12.74 3.64
CA ARG A 593 -18.98 12.50 3.06
C ARG A 593 -18.53 13.70 2.25
N PHE A 594 -19.41 14.22 1.40
CA PHE A 594 -19.14 15.39 0.57
C PHE A 594 -18.83 16.65 1.39
N LEU A 595 -19.61 16.95 2.44
CA LEU A 595 -19.37 18.11 3.31
C LEU A 595 -18.02 17.99 4.05
N ASN A 596 -17.67 16.80 4.50
CA ASN A 596 -16.39 16.52 5.14
C ASN A 596 -15.22 16.68 4.16
N ASP A 597 -15.36 16.21 2.91
CA ASP A 597 -14.34 16.32 1.87
C ASP A 597 -14.06 17.78 1.48
N VAL A 598 -15.10 18.63 1.49
CA VAL A 598 -14.99 20.09 1.23
C VAL A 598 -14.50 20.86 2.48
N GLY A 599 -14.47 20.22 3.66
CA GLY A 599 -13.91 20.78 4.89
C GLY A 599 -14.70 21.97 5.45
N LEU A 600 -16.03 21.93 5.37
CA LEU A 600 -16.91 22.97 5.88
C LEU A 600 -17.05 22.91 7.41
N SER A 601 -17.09 24.08 8.06
CA SER A 601 -17.33 24.19 9.50
C SER A 601 -18.62 24.98 9.79
N ASN A 602 -19.24 24.73 10.95
CA ASN A 602 -20.49 25.32 11.44
C ASN A 602 -20.69 26.85 11.25
N GLY A 603 -19.60 27.63 11.12
CA GLY A 603 -19.65 29.08 10.93
C GLY A 603 -19.93 29.56 9.51
N ASP A 604 -19.73 28.70 8.50
CA ASP A 604 -19.76 29.09 7.07
C ASP A 604 -21.14 28.92 6.41
N ILE A 605 -22.07 28.25 7.10
CA ILE A 605 -23.40 27.90 6.57
C ILE A 605 -24.41 29.02 6.90
N VAL A 606 -24.67 29.89 5.92
CA VAL A 606 -25.63 31.00 6.05
C VAL A 606 -26.90 30.70 5.22
N GLY A 607 -27.79 29.87 5.77
CA GLY A 607 -29.06 29.52 5.14
C GLY A 607 -28.97 28.27 4.24
N ALA A 608 -29.82 28.21 3.20
CA ALA A 608 -29.85 27.11 2.22
C ALA A 608 -28.75 27.20 1.16
N GLU A 609 -28.02 28.32 1.13
CA GLU A 609 -26.88 28.55 0.26
C GLU A 609 -25.63 28.81 1.10
N PHE A 610 -24.53 28.15 0.78
CA PHE A 610 -23.23 28.54 1.31
C PHE A 610 -22.22 28.63 0.18
N ARG A 611 -21.18 29.41 0.41
CA ARG A 611 -20.11 29.63 -0.56
C ARG A 611 -18.79 29.18 0.04
N VAL A 612 -18.01 28.43 -0.72
CA VAL A 612 -16.59 28.16 -0.38
C VAL A 612 -15.69 28.55 -1.55
N PRO A 613 -14.41 28.86 -1.32
CA PRO A 613 -13.46 29.05 -2.41
C PRO A 613 -13.43 27.84 -3.34
N ALA A 614 -13.39 28.05 -4.67
CA ALA A 614 -13.44 26.96 -5.65
C ALA A 614 -12.33 25.91 -5.46
N VAL A 615 -11.23 26.32 -4.85
CA VAL A 615 -10.10 25.49 -4.42
C VAL A 615 -10.52 24.26 -3.62
N ARG A 616 -11.48 24.41 -2.70
CA ARG A 616 -11.90 23.31 -1.82
C ARG A 616 -12.73 22.25 -2.56
N GLY A 617 -13.35 22.61 -3.68
CA GLY A 617 -14.04 21.66 -4.54
C GLY A 617 -13.13 20.90 -5.49
N LEU A 618 -11.88 21.33 -5.72
CA LEU A 618 -10.95 20.63 -6.62
C LEU A 618 -10.59 19.22 -6.13
N HIS A 619 -10.86 18.87 -4.86
CA HIS A 619 -10.78 17.49 -4.36
C HIS A 619 -11.76 16.54 -5.05
N LEU A 620 -12.81 17.08 -5.67
CA LEU A 620 -13.88 16.34 -6.34
C LEU A 620 -13.55 16.01 -7.81
N ILE A 621 -12.35 16.36 -8.31
CA ILE A 621 -11.93 16.06 -9.68
C ILE A 621 -12.16 14.56 -9.97
N ASP A 622 -11.74 13.66 -9.08
CA ASP A 622 -11.79 12.20 -9.27
C ASP A 622 -13.01 11.52 -8.64
N SER A 623 -13.92 12.27 -8.01
CA SER A 623 -15.15 11.72 -7.46
C SER A 623 -16.10 11.35 -8.60
N HIS A 624 -16.12 10.07 -8.99
CA HIS A 624 -17.04 9.57 -10.02
C HIS A 624 -18.49 9.96 -9.70
N GLU A 625 -19.22 10.44 -10.72
CA GLU A 625 -20.63 10.87 -10.69
C GLU A 625 -21.64 9.73 -10.41
N ASN A 626 -21.42 8.91 -9.37
CA ASN A 626 -22.30 7.76 -9.09
C ASN A 626 -23.38 8.06 -8.04
N GLY A 627 -23.43 9.29 -7.54
CA GLY A 627 -24.39 9.74 -6.53
C GLY A 627 -25.63 10.41 -7.13
N LYS A 628 -26.84 10.01 -6.69
CA LYS A 628 -28.10 10.66 -7.09
C LYS A 628 -28.36 11.98 -6.35
N ALA A 629 -27.66 12.21 -5.23
CA ALA A 629 -27.89 13.34 -4.33
C ALA A 629 -27.09 14.60 -4.73
N ILE A 630 -25.92 14.46 -5.36
CA ILE A 630 -25.03 15.59 -5.70
C ILE A 630 -25.03 15.83 -7.21
N LYS A 631 -25.41 17.04 -7.62
CA LYS A 631 -25.40 17.47 -9.03
C LYS A 631 -24.37 18.57 -9.24
N LEU A 632 -23.29 18.25 -9.94
CA LEU A 632 -22.29 19.22 -10.35
C LEU A 632 -22.83 20.07 -11.50
N GLY A 633 -22.76 21.39 -11.34
CA GLY A 633 -23.13 22.38 -12.34
C GLY A 633 -22.18 22.36 -13.54
N LYS A 634 -22.64 22.88 -14.68
CA LYS A 634 -21.86 22.93 -15.93
C LYS A 634 -20.56 23.72 -15.77
N SER A 635 -20.59 24.88 -15.11
CA SER A 635 -19.41 25.73 -14.91
C SER A 635 -18.34 25.04 -14.06
N PHE A 636 -18.75 24.28 -13.03
CA PHE A 636 -17.82 23.53 -12.21
C PHE A 636 -17.21 22.34 -12.95
N ARG A 637 -18.01 21.58 -13.71
CA ARG A 637 -17.49 20.49 -14.55
C ARG A 637 -16.46 20.99 -15.57
N GLN A 638 -16.74 22.12 -16.21
CA GLN A 638 -15.83 22.73 -17.18
C GLN A 638 -14.52 23.18 -16.51
N LEU A 639 -14.57 23.72 -15.28
CA LEU A 639 -13.37 23.99 -14.50
C LEU A 639 -12.57 22.71 -14.22
N LEU A 640 -13.23 21.63 -13.77
CA LEU A 640 -12.55 20.35 -13.49
C LEU A 640 -11.93 19.74 -14.75
N GLU A 641 -12.60 19.83 -15.90
CA GLU A 641 -12.08 19.37 -17.20
C GLU A 641 -10.89 20.21 -17.66
N ASN A 642 -10.97 21.54 -17.57
CA ASN A 642 -9.87 22.43 -17.96
C ASN A 642 -8.65 22.27 -17.05
N MET A 643 -8.85 21.91 -15.78
CA MET A 643 -7.76 21.60 -14.85
C MET A 643 -7.13 20.23 -15.12
N ARG A 644 -7.90 19.25 -15.64
CA ARG A 644 -7.38 17.94 -16.07
C ARG A 644 -6.64 18.03 -17.40
N ASN A 645 -7.18 18.79 -18.33
CA ASN A 645 -6.68 18.96 -19.69
C ASN A 645 -6.50 20.47 -19.95
N PRO A 646 -5.31 21.02 -19.66
CA PRO A 646 -5.02 22.44 -19.88
C PRO A 646 -5.22 22.90 -21.32
N ASP A 647 -5.14 21.97 -22.28
CA ASP A 647 -5.33 22.21 -23.73
C ASP A 647 -6.74 22.66 -24.12
N ASN A 648 -7.73 22.46 -23.25
CA ASN A 648 -9.10 22.89 -23.52
C ASN A 648 -9.24 24.43 -23.60
N LEU A 649 -8.30 25.18 -23.01
CA LEU A 649 -8.25 26.63 -23.06
C LEU A 649 -7.04 27.08 -23.89
N GLU A 650 -7.30 27.49 -25.13
CA GLU A 650 -6.26 28.03 -25.99
C GLU A 650 -6.01 29.51 -25.68
N PHE A 651 -4.86 29.80 -25.07
CA PHE A 651 -4.33 31.15 -24.95
C PHE A 651 -3.29 31.40 -26.04
N PRO A 652 -3.40 32.50 -26.82
CA PRO A 652 -2.43 32.79 -27.86
C PRO A 652 -1.06 33.09 -27.25
N VAL A 653 -0.04 32.39 -27.75
CA VAL A 653 1.36 32.67 -27.41
C VAL A 653 1.74 34.06 -27.92
N PRO A 654 2.49 34.87 -27.15
CA PRO A 654 2.97 36.17 -27.63
C PRO A 654 3.72 36.05 -28.96
N SER A 655 3.38 36.89 -29.94
CA SER A 655 3.93 36.84 -31.30
C SER A 655 5.46 36.93 -31.36
N SER A 656 6.09 37.68 -30.45
CA SER A 656 7.55 37.79 -30.33
C SER A 656 8.23 36.48 -29.93
N LEU A 657 7.51 35.59 -29.23
CA LEU A 657 8.05 34.36 -28.65
C LEU A 657 7.58 33.09 -29.35
N MET A 658 6.51 33.16 -30.15
CA MET A 658 5.97 32.04 -30.93
C MET A 658 7.03 31.30 -31.77
N PRO A 659 7.95 31.96 -32.52
CA PRO A 659 8.97 31.24 -33.29
C PRO A 659 10.14 30.70 -32.43
N VAL A 660 10.20 31.06 -31.15
CA VAL A 660 11.31 30.71 -30.23
C VAL A 660 10.94 29.53 -29.34
N LEU A 661 9.67 29.47 -28.91
CA LEU A 661 9.18 28.43 -28.01
C LEU A 661 8.98 27.12 -28.76
N ARG A 662 9.43 26.01 -28.15
CA ARG A 662 9.07 24.66 -28.58
C ARG A 662 7.67 24.28 -28.12
N ASP A 663 7.08 23.26 -28.73
CA ASP A 663 5.71 22.81 -28.44
C ASP A 663 5.45 22.55 -26.95
N TYR A 664 6.37 21.82 -26.29
CA TYR A 664 6.25 21.60 -24.84
C TYR A 664 6.39 22.90 -24.04
N GLN A 665 7.19 23.87 -24.48
CA GLN A 665 7.32 25.15 -23.79
C GLN A 665 6.05 25.99 -23.96
N ALA A 666 5.43 25.95 -25.14
CA ALA A 666 4.13 26.55 -25.39
C ALA A 666 3.04 25.93 -24.51
N PHE A 667 3.03 24.61 -24.35
CA PHE A 667 2.14 23.92 -23.41
C PHE A 667 2.35 24.39 -21.96
N GLY A 668 3.61 24.54 -21.52
CA GLY A 668 3.89 25.01 -20.16
C GLY A 668 3.43 26.45 -19.92
N PHE A 669 3.54 27.32 -20.94
CA PHE A 669 2.93 28.65 -20.93
C PHE A 669 1.39 28.59 -20.86
N GLN A 670 0.76 27.74 -21.67
CA GLN A 670 -0.70 27.56 -21.64
C GLN A 670 -1.16 27.08 -20.27
N TRP A 671 -0.47 26.11 -19.67
CA TRP A 671 -0.75 25.65 -18.31
C TRP A 671 -0.67 26.79 -17.28
N MET A 672 0.38 27.63 -17.32
CA MET A 672 0.47 28.81 -16.44
C MET A 672 -0.70 29.79 -16.66
N LYS A 673 -1.13 29.99 -17.91
CA LYS A 673 -2.27 30.86 -18.25
C LYS A 673 -3.61 30.29 -17.79
N THR A 674 -3.80 28.98 -17.90
CA THR A 674 -4.99 28.29 -17.41
C THR A 674 -5.12 28.44 -15.89
N LEU A 675 -4.02 28.28 -15.15
CA LEU A 675 -4.01 28.54 -13.70
C LEU A 675 -4.31 30.01 -13.37
N ALA A 676 -3.67 30.95 -14.07
CA ALA A 676 -3.91 32.37 -13.86
C ALA A 676 -5.34 32.81 -14.23
N HIS A 677 -5.97 32.17 -15.22
CA HIS A 677 -7.36 32.42 -15.59
C HIS A 677 -8.32 32.15 -14.42
N TYR A 678 -8.07 31.08 -13.66
CA TYR A 678 -8.80 30.73 -12.44
C TYR A 678 -8.20 31.33 -11.15
N ARG A 679 -7.25 32.26 -11.27
CA ARG A 679 -6.52 32.89 -10.14
C ARG A 679 -5.79 31.91 -9.22
N PHE A 680 -5.39 30.77 -9.75
CA PHE A 680 -4.61 29.78 -9.03
C PHE A 680 -3.10 30.02 -9.23
N GLY A 681 -2.32 29.59 -8.24
CA GLY A 681 -0.87 29.49 -8.35
C GLY A 681 -0.43 28.07 -8.76
N GLY A 682 0.79 27.94 -9.27
CA GLY A 682 1.34 26.64 -9.66
C GLY A 682 2.85 26.51 -9.51
N ILE A 683 3.32 25.27 -9.53
CA ILE A 683 4.74 24.91 -9.54
C ILE A 683 5.11 24.34 -10.91
N LEU A 684 5.97 25.05 -11.65
CA LEU A 684 6.60 24.53 -12.87
C LEU A 684 7.87 23.77 -12.48
N ALA A 685 7.73 22.45 -12.42
CA ALA A 685 8.73 21.49 -11.98
C ALA A 685 9.40 20.72 -13.13
N ASP A 686 9.45 21.32 -14.33
CA ASP A 686 10.17 20.76 -15.48
C ASP A 686 11.64 20.49 -15.16
N ASP A 687 12.20 19.47 -15.79
CA ASP A 687 13.59 19.11 -15.62
C ASP A 687 14.59 20.24 -16.00
N MET A 688 15.79 20.16 -15.45
CA MET A 688 16.82 21.18 -15.51
C MET A 688 17.40 21.36 -16.91
N GLY A 689 16.87 22.30 -17.68
CA GLY A 689 17.36 22.59 -19.04
C GLY A 689 16.24 22.74 -20.06
N LEU A 690 15.01 22.40 -19.70
CA LEU A 690 13.81 22.54 -20.55
C LEU A 690 13.31 23.98 -20.75
N GLY A 691 14.03 24.99 -20.24
CA GLY A 691 13.69 26.39 -20.47
C GLY A 691 12.52 26.91 -19.63
N LYS A 692 12.45 26.58 -18.33
CA LYS A 692 11.47 27.17 -17.40
C LYS A 692 11.44 28.71 -17.42
N THR A 693 12.61 29.33 -17.55
CA THR A 693 12.76 30.79 -17.65
C THR A 693 12.03 31.36 -18.85
N VAL A 694 12.15 30.77 -20.04
CA VAL A 694 11.48 31.31 -21.25
C VAL A 694 9.96 31.13 -21.17
N GLN A 695 9.48 30.04 -20.55
CA GLN A 695 8.04 29.83 -20.29
C GLN A 695 7.48 30.90 -19.35
N ALA A 696 8.20 31.22 -18.27
CA ALA A 696 7.81 32.30 -17.35
C ALA A 696 7.89 33.70 -18.00
N ILE A 697 8.88 33.95 -18.86
CA ILE A 697 8.96 35.20 -19.65
C ILE A 697 7.74 35.31 -20.57
N ALA A 698 7.36 34.23 -21.27
CA ALA A 698 6.18 34.21 -22.13
C ALA A 698 4.90 34.54 -21.35
N PHE A 699 4.77 34.01 -20.13
CA PHE A 699 3.68 34.38 -19.23
C PHE A 699 3.68 35.89 -18.93
N ILE A 700 4.82 36.46 -18.51
CA ILE A 700 4.94 37.89 -18.19
C ILE A 700 4.61 38.78 -19.41
N VAL A 701 5.12 38.44 -20.59
CA VAL A 701 4.82 39.18 -21.84
C VAL A 701 3.32 39.16 -22.12
N SER A 702 2.65 38.02 -21.93
CA SER A 702 1.20 37.89 -22.17
C SER A 702 0.34 38.74 -21.24
N VAL A 703 0.82 39.06 -20.03
CA VAL A 703 0.11 39.89 -19.04
C VAL A 703 0.68 41.32 -18.93
N LEU A 704 1.65 41.67 -19.77
CA LEU A 704 2.28 42.99 -19.79
C LEU A 704 1.27 44.15 -19.94
N PRO A 705 0.20 44.06 -20.77
CA PRO A 705 -0.82 45.10 -20.82
C PRO A 705 -1.55 45.31 -19.49
N GLU A 706 -1.78 44.22 -18.73
CA GLU A 706 -2.43 44.29 -17.41
C GLU A 706 -1.50 44.87 -16.35
N ILE A 707 -0.22 44.46 -16.35
CA ILE A 707 0.84 45.03 -15.50
C ILE A 707 0.89 46.55 -15.64
N ARG A 708 0.94 47.04 -16.88
CA ARG A 708 1.02 48.48 -17.18
C ARG A 708 -0.26 49.23 -16.83
N LYS A 709 -1.42 48.62 -17.04
CA LYS A 709 -2.72 49.23 -16.71
C LYS A 709 -2.96 49.35 -15.20
N ARG A 710 -2.50 48.36 -14.42
CA ARG A 710 -2.68 48.35 -12.95
C ARG A 710 -1.52 49.03 -12.21
N GLU A 711 -0.45 49.41 -12.90
CA GLU A 711 0.79 49.95 -12.30
C GLU A 711 1.38 49.02 -11.24
N GLN A 712 1.23 47.70 -11.44
CA GLN A 712 1.70 46.66 -10.54
C GLN A 712 2.77 45.84 -11.26
N PRO A 713 4.06 45.99 -10.94
CA PRO A 713 5.12 45.24 -11.62
C PRO A 713 5.07 43.75 -11.30
N ALA A 714 5.69 42.93 -12.16
CA ALA A 714 6.01 41.55 -11.79
C ALA A 714 7.31 41.52 -10.96
N LEU A 715 7.33 40.71 -9.91
CA LEU A 715 8.49 40.47 -9.05
C LEU A 715 9.08 39.10 -9.35
N ILE A 716 10.37 39.07 -9.68
CA ILE A 716 11.14 37.84 -9.84
C ILE A 716 12.10 37.73 -8.65
N VAL A 717 11.99 36.64 -7.91
CA VAL A 717 12.87 36.31 -6.79
C VAL A 717 13.68 35.09 -7.17
N SER A 718 15.00 35.22 -7.20
CA SER A 718 15.91 34.14 -7.58
C SER A 718 17.10 34.02 -6.61
N PRO A 719 17.94 32.98 -6.73
CA PRO A 719 19.26 32.99 -6.12
C PRO A 719 20.08 34.20 -6.61
N ALA A 720 20.99 34.70 -5.78
CA ALA A 720 21.78 35.90 -6.08
C ALA A 720 22.62 35.77 -7.37
N SER A 721 23.03 34.55 -7.71
CA SER A 721 23.76 34.24 -8.94
C SER A 721 22.91 34.35 -10.21
N LEU A 722 21.58 34.29 -10.12
CA LEU A 722 20.67 34.23 -11.28
C LEU A 722 20.01 35.54 -11.62
N VAL A 723 20.12 36.54 -10.75
CA VAL A 723 19.49 37.86 -10.92
C VAL A 723 19.90 38.48 -12.26
N TYR A 724 21.20 38.47 -12.59
CA TYR A 724 21.70 39.01 -13.86
C TYR A 724 21.39 38.11 -15.07
N ASN A 725 21.30 36.79 -14.84
CA ASN A 725 20.87 35.85 -15.90
C ASN A 725 19.42 36.14 -16.33
N TRP A 726 18.51 36.31 -15.36
CA TRP A 726 17.12 36.72 -15.62
C TRP A 726 17.03 38.03 -16.41
N LEU A 727 17.83 39.04 -16.04
CA LEU A 727 17.87 40.30 -16.78
C LEU A 727 18.32 40.09 -18.24
N ASN A 728 19.33 39.26 -18.48
CA ASN A 728 19.82 38.98 -19.82
C ASN A 728 18.82 38.20 -20.67
N GLU A 729 18.16 37.19 -20.08
CA GLU A 729 17.12 36.42 -20.78
C GLU A 729 15.91 37.30 -21.10
N LEU A 730 15.50 38.20 -20.19
CA LEU A 730 14.45 39.19 -20.48
C LEU A 730 14.86 40.11 -21.64
N LYS A 731 16.09 40.65 -21.64
CA LYS A 731 16.58 41.48 -22.75
C LYS A 731 16.65 40.74 -24.08
N LYS A 732 16.96 39.43 -24.05
CA LYS A 732 17.09 38.59 -25.24
C LYS A 732 15.73 38.21 -25.82
N PHE A 733 14.81 37.77 -24.97
CA PHE A 733 13.54 37.17 -25.39
C PHE A 733 12.35 38.13 -25.35
N ALA A 734 12.42 39.20 -24.56
CA ALA A 734 11.37 40.21 -24.40
C ALA A 734 11.95 41.62 -24.19
N PRO A 735 12.68 42.18 -25.18
CA PRO A 735 13.31 43.50 -25.08
C PRO A 735 12.33 44.65 -24.81
N GLU A 736 11.03 44.44 -25.07
CA GLU A 736 9.94 45.36 -24.78
C GLU A 736 9.62 45.53 -23.28
N ILE A 737 10.14 44.66 -22.42
CA ILE A 737 9.93 44.70 -20.96
C ILE A 737 10.96 45.60 -20.30
N ARG A 738 10.50 46.58 -19.51
CA ARG A 738 11.37 47.41 -18.66
C ARG A 738 11.72 46.67 -17.37
N ALA A 739 12.80 45.89 -17.41
CA ALA A 739 13.28 45.10 -16.27
C ALA A 739 14.39 45.82 -15.49
N VAL A 740 14.28 45.85 -14.16
CA VAL A 740 15.27 46.46 -13.26
C VAL A 740 15.70 45.48 -12.16
N ILE A 741 16.97 45.57 -11.75
CA ILE A 741 17.52 44.78 -10.64
C ILE A 741 17.51 45.61 -9.36
N ALA A 742 16.91 45.07 -8.29
CA ALA A 742 16.95 45.64 -6.96
C ALA A 742 18.20 45.16 -6.17
N ASP A 743 19.39 45.61 -6.62
CA ASP A 743 20.69 45.28 -6.03
C ASP A 743 21.48 46.58 -5.70
N GLY A 744 22.59 46.47 -4.97
CA GLY A 744 23.45 47.60 -4.59
C GLY A 744 23.25 48.08 -3.16
N THR A 745 23.48 49.37 -2.89
CA THR A 745 23.33 49.96 -1.54
C THR A 745 21.87 50.09 -1.12
N LYS A 746 21.59 50.24 0.20
CA LYS A 746 20.22 50.41 0.70
C LYS A 746 19.48 51.56 0.01
N THR A 747 20.17 52.67 -0.26
CA THR A 747 19.61 53.86 -0.92
C THR A 747 19.25 53.56 -2.37
N GLN A 748 20.12 52.87 -3.12
CA GLN A 748 19.85 52.44 -4.49
C GLN A 748 18.64 51.49 -4.56
N ARG A 749 18.61 50.46 -3.69
CA ARG A 749 17.50 49.49 -3.64
C ARG A 749 16.19 50.14 -3.24
N SER A 750 16.22 51.02 -2.24
CA SER A 750 15.03 51.80 -1.84
C SER A 750 14.55 52.72 -2.95
N GLY A 751 15.47 53.28 -3.75
CA GLY A 751 15.15 54.09 -4.94
C GLY A 751 14.42 53.28 -6.00
N VAL A 752 14.91 52.07 -6.33
CA VAL A 752 14.23 51.16 -7.29
C VAL A 752 12.83 50.75 -6.80
N LEU A 753 12.69 50.47 -5.50
CA LEU A 753 11.43 50.11 -4.87
C LEU A 753 10.50 51.30 -4.59
N SER A 754 10.94 52.55 -4.75
CA SER A 754 10.08 53.74 -4.60
C SER A 754 9.76 54.41 -5.92
N GLY A 755 10.64 54.27 -6.93
CA GLY A 755 10.43 54.69 -8.32
C GLY A 755 9.68 53.68 -9.19
N SER A 756 8.96 52.73 -8.57
CA SER A 756 8.37 51.55 -9.22
C SER A 756 7.26 51.84 -10.24
N MET A 757 6.94 53.10 -10.51
CA MET A 757 5.96 53.50 -11.53
C MET A 757 6.48 53.32 -12.98
N GLU A 758 7.78 53.14 -13.19
CA GLU A 758 8.35 52.98 -14.55
C GLU A 758 8.87 51.57 -14.89
N ALA A 759 8.97 50.65 -13.93
CA ALA A 759 9.45 49.30 -14.18
C ALA A 759 8.27 48.32 -14.41
N ASP A 760 8.37 47.49 -15.44
CA ASP A 760 7.40 46.41 -15.68
C ASP A 760 7.77 45.15 -14.87
N VAL A 761 9.07 44.91 -14.66
CA VAL A 761 9.62 43.76 -13.92
C VAL A 761 10.72 44.20 -12.94
N ILE A 762 10.63 43.73 -11.70
CA ILE A 762 11.66 43.92 -10.67
C ILE A 762 12.28 42.57 -10.36
N ILE A 763 13.62 42.48 -10.38
CA ILE A 763 14.37 41.26 -10.09
C ILE A 763 15.15 41.45 -8.79
N THR A 764 15.01 40.53 -7.85
CA THR A 764 15.71 40.56 -6.56
C THR A 764 16.19 39.17 -6.15
N SER A 765 17.07 39.12 -5.16
CA SER A 765 17.56 37.85 -4.61
C SER A 765 16.90 37.49 -3.29
N TYR A 766 16.78 36.20 -2.97
CA TYR A 766 16.23 35.75 -1.67
C TYR A 766 16.86 36.44 -0.45
N PRO A 767 18.19 36.61 -0.34
CA PRO A 767 18.79 37.29 0.80
C PRO A 767 18.42 38.78 0.88
N LEU A 768 18.29 39.47 -0.26
CA LEU A 768 17.91 40.88 -0.32
C LEU A 768 16.42 41.08 -0.03
N LEU A 769 15.56 40.23 -0.56
CA LEU A 769 14.13 40.20 -0.24
C LEU A 769 13.91 40.12 1.27
N ARG A 770 14.59 39.16 1.92
CA ARG A 770 14.53 39.00 3.39
C ARG A 770 15.01 40.25 4.13
N ARG A 771 16.11 40.85 3.66
CA ARG A 771 16.74 42.02 4.30
C ARG A 771 15.85 43.26 4.24
N ASP A 772 15.18 43.46 3.11
CA ASP A 772 14.40 44.67 2.84
C ASP A 772 12.89 44.39 2.78
N LEU A 773 12.42 43.29 3.40
CA LEU A 773 11.04 42.80 3.34
C LEU A 773 9.98 43.87 3.60
N THR A 774 10.23 44.75 4.59
CA THR A 774 9.32 45.85 4.96
C THR A 774 9.05 46.83 3.83
N GLN A 775 9.92 46.93 2.82
CA GLN A 775 9.69 47.76 1.64
C GLN A 775 8.82 47.03 0.62
N TYR A 776 9.10 45.74 0.38
CA TYR A 776 8.32 44.92 -0.54
C TYR A 776 6.87 44.73 -0.07
N MET A 777 6.62 44.61 1.24
CA MET A 777 5.26 44.49 1.80
C MET A 777 4.39 45.75 1.62
N LYS A 778 4.96 46.90 1.26
CA LYS A 778 4.20 48.14 1.03
C LYS A 778 3.64 48.23 -0.38
N GLN A 779 4.03 47.32 -1.27
CA GLN A 779 3.64 47.31 -2.67
C GLN A 779 2.90 46.02 -2.99
N SER A 780 1.93 46.12 -3.89
CA SER A 780 1.26 44.96 -4.47
C SER A 780 1.88 44.66 -5.83
N PHE A 781 2.17 43.40 -6.09
CA PHE A 781 2.75 42.94 -7.35
C PHE A 781 1.68 42.26 -8.22
N HIS A 782 1.81 42.37 -9.53
CA HIS A 782 0.89 41.66 -10.42
C HIS A 782 1.19 40.16 -10.43
N THR A 783 2.47 39.81 -10.60
CA THR A 783 2.96 38.44 -10.66
C THR A 783 4.18 38.28 -9.76
N LEU A 784 4.27 37.18 -9.02
CA LEU A 784 5.45 36.74 -8.28
C LEU A 784 5.98 35.45 -8.90
N ILE A 785 7.19 35.51 -9.46
CA ILE A 785 7.93 34.34 -9.93
C ILE A 785 9.03 34.02 -8.93
N MET A 786 9.03 32.80 -8.39
CA MET A 786 10.00 32.31 -7.42
C MET A 786 10.86 31.24 -8.08
N ASP A 787 12.07 31.58 -8.47
CA ASP A 787 13.00 30.66 -9.13
C ASP A 787 13.83 29.88 -8.11
N GLU A 788 14.12 28.61 -8.41
CA GLU A 788 14.77 27.65 -7.50
C GLU A 788 14.04 27.56 -6.14
N ALA A 789 12.78 27.12 -6.18
CA ALA A 789 11.87 27.06 -5.01
C ALA A 789 12.40 26.25 -3.80
N GLN A 790 13.40 25.40 -4.00
CA GLN A 790 14.09 24.68 -2.93
C GLN A 790 14.73 25.63 -1.89
N TYR A 791 14.95 26.91 -2.21
CA TYR A 791 15.46 27.92 -1.26
C TYR A 791 14.52 28.21 -0.08
N PHE A 792 13.22 27.89 -0.20
CA PHE A 792 12.22 28.12 0.85
C PHE A 792 11.38 26.87 1.19
N LYS A 793 11.94 25.69 0.92
CA LYS A 793 11.32 24.39 1.25
C LYS A 793 11.09 24.17 2.75
N ASN A 794 11.87 24.81 3.61
CA ASN A 794 11.67 24.77 5.06
C ASN A 794 10.87 25.99 5.53
N HIS A 795 9.64 25.74 5.97
CA HIS A 795 8.68 26.77 6.39
C HIS A 795 9.14 27.61 7.59
N THR A 796 10.02 27.07 8.45
CA THR A 796 10.54 27.78 9.63
C THR A 796 11.57 28.86 9.28
N THR A 797 12.09 28.84 8.05
CA THR A 797 13.12 29.79 7.64
C THR A 797 12.55 31.19 7.43
N GLN A 798 13.34 32.20 7.78
CA GLN A 798 13.00 33.60 7.50
C GLN A 798 12.77 33.85 6.00
N THR A 799 13.44 33.11 5.12
CA THR A 799 13.24 33.20 3.67
C THR A 799 11.83 32.75 3.28
N ALA A 800 11.36 31.61 3.79
CA ALA A 800 10.00 31.13 3.52
C ALA A 800 8.94 32.11 4.05
N GLN A 801 9.15 32.66 5.25
CA GLN A 801 8.26 33.67 5.83
C GLN A 801 8.24 34.97 4.99
N ALA A 802 9.41 35.43 4.53
CA ALA A 802 9.53 36.63 3.71
C ALA A 802 8.77 36.47 2.38
N VAL A 803 8.97 35.35 1.68
CA VAL A 803 8.31 35.06 0.40
C VAL A 803 6.79 34.99 0.56
N LYS A 804 6.29 34.32 1.61
CA LYS A 804 4.85 34.21 1.91
C LYS A 804 4.18 35.54 2.22
N SER A 805 4.94 36.53 2.68
CA SER A 805 4.43 37.84 3.08
C SER A 805 4.26 38.82 1.91
N ILE A 806 4.72 38.46 0.71
CA ILE A 806 4.63 39.31 -0.48
C ILE A 806 3.23 39.27 -1.06
N ASP A 807 2.60 40.42 -1.22
CA ASP A 807 1.29 40.54 -1.86
C ASP A 807 1.43 40.50 -3.39
N ALA A 808 0.87 39.47 -4.02
CA ALA A 808 0.92 39.29 -5.48
C ALA A 808 -0.35 38.61 -6.01
N GLY A 809 -0.86 39.10 -7.14
CA GLY A 809 -2.07 38.56 -7.78
C GLY A 809 -1.89 37.15 -8.34
N TYR A 810 -0.78 36.90 -9.03
CA TYR A 810 -0.41 35.59 -9.56
C TYR A 810 0.92 35.12 -8.96
N ARG A 811 1.02 33.82 -8.65
CA ARG A 811 2.19 33.26 -7.97
C ARG A 811 2.63 31.96 -8.63
N PHE A 812 3.88 31.89 -9.07
CA PHE A 812 4.45 30.70 -9.65
C PHE A 812 5.82 30.40 -9.06
N ALA A 813 6.05 29.13 -8.75
CA ALA A 813 7.36 28.63 -8.34
C ALA A 813 7.99 27.82 -9.49
N LEU A 814 9.28 28.03 -9.73
CA LEU A 814 10.06 27.27 -10.70
C LEU A 814 11.08 26.42 -9.94
N THR A 815 11.15 25.13 -10.25
CA THR A 815 12.13 24.23 -9.62
C THR A 815 12.48 23.09 -10.58
N GLY A 816 13.69 22.53 -10.48
CA GLY A 816 14.02 21.26 -11.13
C GLY A 816 13.69 20.04 -10.26
N THR A 817 13.62 20.24 -8.94
CA THR A 817 13.45 19.20 -7.93
C THR A 817 12.29 19.62 -7.01
N PRO A 818 11.03 19.27 -7.34
CA PRO A 818 9.88 19.73 -6.56
C PRO A 818 9.83 19.16 -5.14
N ILE A 819 10.43 17.98 -4.91
CA ILE A 819 10.56 17.32 -3.61
C ILE A 819 11.97 16.76 -3.53
N GLU A 820 12.71 17.08 -2.47
CA GLU A 820 14.05 16.53 -2.24
C GLU A 820 14.05 15.55 -1.07
N ASN A 821 13.31 15.83 0.00
CA ASN A 821 13.44 15.08 1.26
C ASN A 821 12.12 14.70 1.92
N SER A 822 11.10 15.57 1.93
CA SER A 822 9.84 15.30 2.65
C SER A 822 8.61 15.96 2.02
N LEU A 823 7.42 15.40 2.27
CA LEU A 823 6.13 15.99 1.84
C LEU A 823 5.85 17.35 2.50
N GLU A 824 6.46 17.64 3.65
CA GLU A 824 6.37 18.97 4.28
C GLU A 824 7.03 20.06 3.42
N GLU A 825 7.99 19.71 2.56
CA GLU A 825 8.59 20.67 1.61
C GLU A 825 7.52 21.20 0.63
N LEU A 826 6.64 20.32 0.13
CA LEU A 826 5.50 20.73 -0.70
C LEU A 826 4.55 21.65 0.05
N TRP A 827 4.22 21.33 1.30
CA TRP A 827 3.36 22.20 2.12
C TRP A 827 3.97 23.59 2.28
N SER A 828 5.29 23.69 2.47
CA SER A 828 5.97 24.97 2.55
C SER A 828 5.88 25.77 1.24
N ILE A 829 6.17 25.13 0.11
CA ILE A 829 6.19 25.77 -1.21
C ILE A 829 4.78 26.19 -1.64
N PHE A 830 3.79 25.31 -1.49
CA PHE A 830 2.38 25.65 -1.74
C PHE A 830 1.87 26.72 -0.77
N GLY A 831 2.36 26.76 0.46
CA GLY A 831 2.06 27.87 1.37
C GLY A 831 2.53 29.25 0.86
N ALA A 832 3.43 29.32 -0.13
CA ALA A 832 3.83 30.55 -0.80
C ALA A 832 3.16 30.75 -2.17
N VAL A 833 2.95 29.66 -2.92
CA VAL A 833 2.38 29.69 -4.27
C VAL A 833 0.86 29.76 -4.25
N PHE A 834 0.24 28.92 -3.42
CA PHE A 834 -1.20 28.76 -3.34
C PHE A 834 -1.64 28.38 -1.91
N PRO A 835 -1.72 29.38 -0.99
CA PRO A 835 -1.93 29.12 0.44
C PRO A 835 -3.24 28.39 0.75
N GLU A 836 -4.30 28.55 -0.04
CA GLU A 836 -5.59 27.89 0.20
C GLU A 836 -5.63 26.40 -0.17
N LEU A 837 -4.59 25.87 -0.84
CA LEU A 837 -4.61 24.49 -1.34
C LEU A 837 -4.57 23.45 -0.19
N PHE A 838 -3.84 23.75 0.87
CA PHE A 838 -3.65 22.84 1.99
C PHE A 838 -4.19 23.42 3.30
N PRO A 839 -4.72 22.57 4.19
CA PRO A 839 -5.16 23.00 5.51
C PRO A 839 -3.97 23.35 6.41
N SER A 840 -4.26 23.60 7.70
CA SER A 840 -3.22 23.80 8.71
C SER A 840 -2.22 22.65 8.70
N ARG A 841 -0.98 22.92 9.14
CA ARG A 841 0.11 21.93 9.15
C ARG A 841 -0.26 20.64 9.89
N GLN A 842 -1.00 20.74 10.99
CA GLN A 842 -1.43 19.57 11.77
C GLN A 842 -2.35 18.67 10.93
N ALA A 843 -3.39 19.25 10.32
CA ALA A 843 -4.30 18.52 9.45
C ALA A 843 -3.59 18.01 8.17
N PHE A 844 -2.60 18.72 7.65
CA PHE A 844 -1.81 18.25 6.50
C PHE A 844 -1.02 16.98 6.82
N ASN A 845 -0.44 16.87 8.02
CA ASN A 845 0.33 15.70 8.44
C ASN A 845 -0.55 14.44 8.65
N GLU A 846 -1.86 14.62 8.80
CA GLU A 846 -2.83 13.52 8.89
C GLU A 846 -3.30 13.03 7.50
N LEU A 847 -3.00 13.78 6.42
CA LEU A 847 -3.38 13.40 5.06
C LEU A 847 -2.50 12.24 4.56
N THR A 848 -3.14 11.27 3.90
CA THR A 848 -2.38 10.24 3.18
C THR A 848 -1.66 10.84 1.97
N ARG A 849 -0.59 10.17 1.53
CA ARG A 849 0.23 10.64 0.41
C ARG A 849 -0.55 10.69 -0.90
N GLU A 850 -1.44 9.73 -1.11
CA GLU A 850 -2.31 9.66 -2.29
C GLU A 850 -3.28 10.85 -2.31
N SER A 851 -3.74 11.29 -1.13
CA SER A 851 -4.56 12.50 -1.00
C SER A 851 -3.75 13.75 -1.35
N VAL A 852 -2.52 13.87 -0.82
CA VAL A 852 -1.61 14.98 -1.14
C VAL A 852 -1.29 15.02 -2.64
N ALA A 853 -0.91 13.90 -3.25
CA ALA A 853 -0.58 13.81 -4.66
C ALA A 853 -1.76 14.20 -5.56
N ARG A 854 -2.98 13.72 -5.23
CA ARG A 854 -4.22 14.10 -5.94
C ARG A 854 -4.48 15.59 -5.88
N ARG A 855 -4.26 16.22 -4.72
CA ARG A 855 -4.44 17.67 -4.52
C ARG A 855 -3.43 18.50 -5.31
N VAL A 856 -2.18 18.03 -5.42
CA VAL A 856 -1.07 18.77 -6.05
C VAL A 856 -1.07 18.65 -7.55
N ARG A 857 -1.50 17.50 -8.10
CA ARG A 857 -1.38 17.16 -9.52
C ARG A 857 -1.83 18.27 -10.50
N PRO A 858 -2.98 18.95 -10.31
CA PRO A 858 -3.39 20.00 -11.25
C PRO A 858 -2.50 21.27 -11.19
N PHE A 859 -1.81 21.49 -10.06
CA PHE A 859 -1.02 22.67 -9.76
C PHE A 859 0.50 22.43 -9.85
N LEU A 860 0.91 21.26 -10.34
CA LEU A 860 2.31 20.90 -10.52
C LEU A 860 2.54 20.28 -11.90
N LEU A 861 3.28 20.99 -12.75
CA LEU A 861 3.68 20.49 -14.06
C LEU A 861 5.13 20.00 -14.01
N ARG A 862 5.36 18.71 -14.26
CA ARG A 862 6.69 18.08 -14.30
C ARG A 862 6.84 17.25 -15.56
N ARG A 863 7.92 17.49 -16.31
CA ARG A 863 8.31 16.78 -17.54
C ARG A 863 9.80 16.48 -17.52
N LEU A 864 10.20 15.30 -17.98
CA LEU A 864 11.61 14.88 -18.04
C LEU A 864 12.22 15.24 -19.40
N LYS A 865 13.55 15.43 -19.46
CA LYS A 865 14.25 15.69 -20.73
C LYS A 865 14.03 14.59 -21.77
N SER A 866 14.08 13.33 -21.35
CA SER A 866 13.84 12.15 -22.18
C SER A 866 12.48 12.19 -22.89
N ASP A 867 11.47 12.73 -22.22
CA ASP A 867 10.08 12.68 -22.70
C ASP A 867 9.81 13.74 -23.78
N VAL A 868 10.61 14.83 -23.80
CA VAL A 868 10.31 16.02 -24.62
C VAL A 868 11.44 16.45 -25.57
N LEU A 869 12.68 15.97 -25.38
CA LEU A 869 13.82 16.32 -26.22
C LEU A 869 14.46 15.06 -26.79
N GLN A 870 14.06 14.67 -28.01
CA GLN A 870 14.72 13.59 -28.75
C GLN A 870 16.01 14.03 -29.47
N GLU A 871 16.28 15.33 -29.57
CA GLU A 871 17.44 15.89 -30.29
C GLU A 871 18.68 16.14 -29.42
N LEU A 872 18.60 15.90 -28.11
CA LEU A 872 19.71 16.22 -27.20
C LEU A 872 20.74 15.07 -27.24
N PRO A 873 22.05 15.36 -27.42
CA PRO A 873 23.09 14.32 -27.39
C PRO A 873 23.11 13.56 -26.07
N ASP A 874 23.61 12.33 -26.08
CA ASP A 874 23.68 11.50 -24.89
C ASP A 874 24.55 12.13 -23.79
N LYS A 875 24.20 11.79 -22.54
CA LYS A 875 24.99 12.10 -21.36
C LYS A 875 25.57 10.80 -20.82
N ILE A 876 26.89 10.64 -20.94
CA ILE A 876 27.60 9.45 -20.46
C ILE A 876 28.19 9.75 -19.10
N GLU A 877 27.76 9.01 -18.07
CA GLU A 877 28.30 9.13 -16.72
C GLU A 877 29.28 7.98 -16.43
N SER A 878 30.49 8.31 -15.99
CA SER A 878 31.55 7.35 -15.69
C SER A 878 32.18 7.65 -14.32
N ILE A 879 32.62 6.60 -13.66
CA ILE A 879 33.36 6.68 -12.39
C ILE A 879 34.80 6.28 -12.69
N GLN A 880 35.74 7.11 -12.26
CA GLN A 880 37.14 6.76 -12.27
C GLN A 880 37.61 6.61 -10.83
N ALA A 881 37.87 5.35 -10.45
CA ALA A 881 38.42 5.00 -9.16
C ALA A 881 39.95 5.16 -9.18
N SER A 882 40.51 5.77 -8.14
CA SER A 882 41.96 5.83 -7.92
C SER A 882 42.33 5.24 -6.56
N GLU A 883 43.37 4.42 -6.52
CA GLU A 883 43.93 3.92 -5.26
C GLU A 883 44.82 4.99 -4.61
N LEU A 884 44.71 5.20 -3.30
CA LEU A 884 45.53 6.17 -2.58
C LEU A 884 47.03 5.83 -2.70
N LEU A 885 47.86 6.85 -2.93
CA LEU A 885 49.32 6.72 -2.92
C LEU A 885 49.82 6.21 -1.54
N PRO A 886 50.97 5.53 -1.47
CA PRO A 886 51.45 4.91 -0.22
C PRO A 886 51.52 5.89 0.98
N GLU A 887 52.08 7.08 0.79
CA GLU A 887 52.18 8.11 1.84
C GLU A 887 50.80 8.67 2.24
N GLN A 888 49.95 8.93 1.25
CA GLN A 888 48.57 9.37 1.43
C GLN A 888 47.75 8.33 2.21
N LYS A 889 47.92 7.05 1.91
CA LYS A 889 47.25 5.92 2.56
C LYS A 889 47.66 5.79 4.03
N GLN A 890 48.94 5.98 4.36
CA GLN A 890 49.41 5.98 5.75
C GLN A 890 48.75 7.09 6.57
N LEU A 891 48.71 8.32 6.04
CA LEU A 891 48.03 9.45 6.69
C LEU A 891 46.53 9.17 6.86
N TYR A 892 45.88 8.67 5.81
CA TYR A 892 44.46 8.37 5.80
C TYR A 892 44.08 7.31 6.86
N VAL A 893 44.80 6.18 6.90
CA VAL A 893 44.54 5.10 7.87
C VAL A 893 44.76 5.57 9.30
N GLY A 894 45.81 6.37 9.56
CA GLY A 894 46.06 6.95 10.87
C GLY A 894 44.93 7.86 11.36
N PHE A 895 44.43 8.73 10.49
CA PHE A 895 43.29 9.61 10.80
C PHE A 895 41.98 8.84 10.95
N LEU A 896 41.74 7.83 10.11
CA LEU A 896 40.55 6.98 10.19
C LEU A 896 40.50 6.24 11.53
N ALA A 897 41.60 5.61 11.94
CA ALA A 897 41.68 4.90 13.21
C ALA A 897 41.43 5.82 14.41
N LYS A 898 41.99 7.03 14.39
CA LYS A 898 41.74 8.05 15.43
C LYS A 898 40.27 8.45 15.48
N LEU A 899 39.66 8.71 14.32
CA LEU A 899 38.26 9.12 14.22
C LEU A 899 37.30 8.00 14.65
N GLN A 900 37.59 6.75 14.29
CA GLN A 900 36.83 5.57 14.73
C GLN A 900 36.84 5.45 16.25
N GLN A 901 38.01 5.56 16.88
CA GLN A 901 38.14 5.50 18.35
C GLN A 901 37.38 6.62 19.06
N GLU A 902 37.47 7.86 18.56
CA GLU A 902 36.70 8.99 19.11
C GLU A 902 35.19 8.77 18.94
N THR A 903 34.77 8.27 17.78
CA THR A 903 33.35 8.05 17.48
C THR A 903 32.75 6.96 18.36
N VAL A 904 33.42 5.81 18.53
CA VAL A 904 32.96 4.72 19.42
C VAL A 904 32.84 5.17 20.88
N LYS A 905 33.81 5.95 21.38
CA LYS A 905 33.74 6.51 22.75
C LYS A 905 32.50 7.37 22.96
N HIS A 906 32.16 8.19 21.97
CA HIS A 906 31.07 9.15 22.04
C HIS A 906 29.68 8.59 21.69
N LEU A 907 29.61 7.42 21.05
CA LEU A 907 28.37 6.68 20.77
C LEU A 907 27.82 5.97 22.00
N ASN A 908 28.69 5.54 22.92
CA ASN A 908 28.30 4.82 24.14
C ASN A 908 27.78 5.74 25.26
N GLU A 909 27.96 7.06 25.13
CA GLU A 909 27.42 8.07 26.04
C GLU A 909 26.17 8.70 25.39
N GLU A 910 25.15 9.12 26.16
CA GLU A 910 23.90 9.77 25.66
C GLU A 910 24.12 11.15 24.96
N GLY A 911 25.30 11.37 24.36
CA GLY A 911 25.79 12.61 23.80
C GLY A 911 25.94 12.64 22.27
N PHE A 912 25.38 11.69 21.51
CA PHE A 912 25.53 11.64 20.05
C PHE A 912 25.19 12.98 19.36
N GLN A 913 24.11 13.65 19.77
CA GLN A 913 23.75 14.96 19.19
C GLN A 913 24.78 16.06 19.48
N LYS A 914 25.42 16.05 20.67
CA LYS A 914 26.48 17.02 21.00
C LYS A 914 27.77 16.76 20.21
N ASN A 915 28.07 15.49 19.93
CA ASN A 915 29.31 15.08 19.27
C ASN A 915 29.21 14.97 17.74
N ARG A 916 27.99 15.02 17.16
CA ARG A 916 27.74 14.95 15.71
C ARG A 916 28.57 15.97 14.91
N ILE A 917 28.71 17.19 15.41
CA ILE A 917 29.49 18.25 14.75
C ILE A 917 30.97 17.85 14.64
N ARG A 918 31.55 17.27 15.69
CA ARG A 918 32.96 16.82 15.71
C ARG A 918 33.18 15.65 14.76
N ILE A 919 32.25 14.69 14.72
CA ILE A 919 32.32 13.53 13.81
C ILE A 919 32.25 13.99 12.34
N LEU A 920 31.31 14.88 12.00
CA LEU A 920 31.19 15.45 10.65
C LEU A 920 32.43 16.25 10.23
N ALA A 921 33.05 16.97 11.17
CA ALA A 921 34.33 17.63 10.93
C ALA A 921 35.44 16.61 10.63
N GLY A 922 35.49 15.49 11.36
CA GLY A 922 36.42 14.38 11.11
C GLY A 922 36.24 13.74 9.73
N ILE A 923 35.00 13.44 9.33
CA ILE A 923 34.70 12.92 7.98
C ILE A 923 35.12 13.93 6.90
N THR A 924 34.92 15.22 7.15
CA THR A 924 35.39 16.27 6.24
C THR A 924 36.91 16.24 6.06
N ARG A 925 37.68 15.98 7.13
CA ARG A 925 39.15 15.83 7.03
C ARG A 925 39.55 14.59 6.24
N LEU A 926 38.88 13.45 6.44
CA LEU A 926 39.14 12.24 5.64
C LEU A 926 38.89 12.51 4.15
N ARG A 927 37.84 13.25 3.80
CA ARG A 927 37.56 13.65 2.41
C ARG A 927 38.63 14.59 1.84
N GLN A 928 39.12 15.55 2.63
CA GLN A 928 40.25 16.38 2.22
C GLN A 928 41.51 15.53 1.96
N LEU A 929 41.79 14.52 2.81
CA LEU A 929 42.90 13.59 2.59
C LEU A 929 42.71 12.76 1.31
N CYS A 930 41.49 12.33 0.96
CA CYS A 930 41.20 11.67 -0.32
C CYS A 930 41.47 12.57 -1.52
N CYS A 931 41.13 13.86 -1.41
CA CYS A 931 41.39 14.87 -2.45
C CYS A 931 42.90 15.12 -2.59
N HIS A 932 43.53 15.71 -1.57
CA HIS A 932 44.97 15.97 -1.54
C HIS A 932 45.43 16.25 -0.09
N PRO A 933 46.47 15.58 0.45
CA PRO A 933 46.87 15.75 1.85
C PRO A 933 47.26 17.19 2.22
N ALA A 934 47.84 17.96 1.29
CA ALA A 934 48.16 19.39 1.49
C ALA A 934 46.95 20.29 1.82
N LEU A 935 45.70 19.84 1.64
CA LEU A 935 44.51 20.58 2.09
C LEU A 935 44.35 20.63 3.62
N PHE A 936 45.12 19.81 4.33
CA PHE A 936 44.96 19.65 5.77
C PHE A 936 46.27 19.40 6.51
N VAL A 937 47.25 18.75 5.88
CA VAL A 937 48.56 18.47 6.46
C VAL A 937 49.53 19.57 6.05
N ASP A 938 49.87 20.42 7.01
CA ASP A 938 50.85 21.49 6.82
C ASP A 938 52.23 20.92 6.46
N GLY A 939 52.85 21.48 5.41
CA GLY A 939 54.18 21.07 4.95
C GLY A 939 54.22 19.75 4.16
N TYR A 940 53.08 19.24 3.69
CA TYR A 940 53.05 18.10 2.79
C TYR A 940 53.57 18.48 1.39
N GLU A 941 54.67 17.87 0.95
CA GLU A 941 55.30 18.12 -0.36
C GLU A 941 54.97 17.03 -1.41
N GLY A 942 54.32 15.95 -1.01
CA GLY A 942 53.91 14.86 -1.90
C GLY A 942 52.69 15.19 -2.76
N SER A 943 52.34 14.27 -3.66
CA SER A 943 51.18 14.33 -4.56
C SER A 943 49.97 13.58 -4.01
N SER A 944 48.88 13.48 -4.77
CA SER A 944 47.74 12.62 -4.44
C SER A 944 47.22 11.87 -5.67
N ALA A 945 46.65 10.68 -5.45
CA ALA A 945 46.23 9.80 -6.54
C ALA A 945 45.20 10.44 -7.49
N LYS A 946 44.18 11.09 -6.92
CA LYS A 946 43.17 11.82 -7.71
C LYS A 946 43.75 13.02 -8.45
N PHE A 947 44.75 13.67 -7.88
CA PHE A 947 45.37 14.84 -8.49
C PHE A 947 46.20 14.45 -9.70
N GLU A 948 46.98 13.37 -9.62
CA GLU A 948 47.70 12.80 -10.77
C GLU A 948 46.72 12.37 -11.87
N GLN A 949 45.69 11.61 -11.50
CA GLN A 949 44.66 11.18 -12.45
C GLN A 949 43.94 12.36 -13.12
N LEU A 950 43.63 13.44 -12.38
CA LEU A 950 43.02 14.63 -12.97
C LEU A 950 43.93 15.25 -14.03
N LEU A 951 45.25 15.34 -13.77
CA LEU A 951 46.19 15.95 -14.68
C LEU A 951 46.34 15.13 -15.96
N ASP A 952 46.32 13.80 -15.86
CA ASP A 952 46.30 12.90 -17.01
C ASP A 952 45.04 13.11 -17.86
N ILE A 953 43.86 13.18 -17.23
CA ILE A 953 42.59 13.45 -17.94
C ILE A 953 42.61 14.81 -18.65
N ILE A 954 43.18 15.84 -18.01
CA ILE A 954 43.27 17.18 -18.60
C ILE A 954 44.15 17.13 -19.85
N GLU A 955 45.28 16.44 -19.80
CA GLU A 955 46.19 16.29 -20.95
C GLU A 955 45.53 15.52 -22.09
N GLU A 956 44.85 14.41 -21.79
CA GLU A 956 44.08 13.63 -22.76
C GLU A 956 42.99 14.48 -23.43
N CYS A 957 42.19 15.20 -22.64
CA CYS A 957 41.10 16.02 -23.15
C CYS A 957 41.60 17.21 -23.98
N GLN A 958 42.71 17.83 -23.59
CA GLN A 958 43.33 18.89 -24.38
C GLN A 958 43.83 18.36 -25.74
N SER A 959 44.44 17.18 -25.76
CA SER A 959 44.89 16.55 -27.02
C SER A 959 43.71 16.23 -27.95
N ALA A 960 42.54 15.91 -27.38
CA ALA A 960 41.30 15.65 -28.08
C ALA A 960 40.50 16.92 -28.45
N GLY A 961 40.97 18.12 -28.07
CA GLY A 961 40.26 19.37 -28.31
C GLY A 961 38.93 19.51 -27.55
N LYS A 962 38.78 18.78 -26.44
CA LYS A 962 37.59 18.81 -25.57
C LYS A 962 37.63 20.01 -24.61
N ARG A 963 36.45 20.51 -24.23
CA ARG A 963 36.32 21.65 -23.29
C ARG A 963 35.77 21.18 -21.94
N LEU A 964 36.54 21.45 -20.88
CA LEU A 964 36.36 20.87 -19.56
C LEU A 964 35.76 21.85 -18.55
N LEU A 965 34.81 21.35 -17.76
CA LEU A 965 34.40 21.93 -16.49
C LEU A 965 34.92 21.07 -15.35
N ILE A 966 35.68 21.64 -14.43
CA ILE A 966 36.19 20.93 -13.25
C ILE A 966 35.54 21.52 -12.00
N PHE A 967 34.78 20.68 -11.31
CA PHE A 967 34.08 21.03 -10.09
C PHE A 967 34.77 20.44 -8.86
N SER A 968 34.92 21.26 -7.82
CA SER A 968 35.26 20.79 -6.47
C SER A 968 34.50 21.58 -5.41
N GLN A 969 34.20 20.95 -4.27
CA GLN A 969 33.62 21.61 -3.12
C GLN A 969 34.66 22.42 -2.32
N PHE A 970 35.95 22.05 -2.40
CA PHE A 970 37.03 22.66 -1.65
C PHE A 970 37.73 23.70 -2.53
N THR A 971 37.51 24.99 -2.25
CA THR A 971 38.13 26.09 -3.01
C THR A 971 39.66 26.06 -2.94
N GLU A 972 40.23 25.56 -1.84
CA GLU A 972 41.67 25.32 -1.67
C GLU A 972 42.20 24.28 -2.67
N MET A 973 41.39 23.25 -2.99
CA MET A 973 41.74 22.25 -4.00
C MET A 973 41.74 22.85 -5.40
N LEU A 974 40.75 23.69 -5.72
CA LEU A 974 40.78 24.46 -6.96
C LEU A 974 42.00 25.38 -7.03
N GLY A 975 42.46 25.90 -5.88
CA GLY A 975 43.70 26.67 -5.77
C GLY A 975 44.97 25.83 -6.07
N LEU A 976 45.02 24.57 -5.60
CA LEU A 976 46.10 23.63 -5.94
C LEU A 976 46.13 23.33 -7.44
N ILE A 977 44.98 22.99 -8.02
CA ILE A 977 44.82 22.73 -9.46
C ILE A 977 45.22 23.97 -10.27
N SER A 978 44.73 25.15 -9.87
CA SER A 978 45.04 26.45 -10.49
C SER A 978 46.54 26.75 -10.53
N ARG A 979 47.29 26.45 -9.46
CA ARG A 979 48.75 26.63 -9.42
C ARG A 979 49.46 25.69 -10.39
N GLU A 980 49.08 24.42 -10.38
CA GLU A 980 49.70 23.40 -11.25
C GLU A 980 49.42 23.67 -12.74
N LEU A 981 48.19 24.03 -13.08
CA LEU A 981 47.85 24.48 -14.43
C LEU A 981 48.66 25.72 -14.85
N GLY A 982 48.91 26.63 -13.91
CA GLY A 982 49.78 27.79 -14.12
C GLY A 982 51.23 27.39 -14.44
N TYR A 983 51.80 26.44 -13.69
CA TYR A 983 53.16 25.93 -13.96
C TYR A 983 53.26 25.22 -15.32
N ARG A 984 52.21 24.53 -15.74
CA ARG A 984 52.12 23.86 -17.05
C ARG A 984 51.75 24.80 -18.21
N GLY A 985 51.49 26.08 -17.93
CA GLY A 985 51.11 27.08 -18.94
C GLY A 985 49.70 26.89 -19.51
N VAL A 986 48.81 26.16 -18.82
CA VAL A 986 47.43 25.93 -19.25
C VAL A 986 46.55 27.10 -18.84
N SER A 987 45.87 27.70 -19.81
CA SER A 987 44.92 28.79 -19.55
C SER A 987 43.57 28.24 -19.04
N TYR A 988 42.97 28.89 -18.05
CA TYR A 988 41.68 28.49 -17.49
C TYR A 988 40.86 29.68 -17.01
N PHE A 989 39.55 29.49 -16.87
CA PHE A 989 38.67 30.38 -16.09
C PHE A 989 38.48 29.86 -14.67
N TYR A 990 38.20 30.76 -13.73
CA TYR A 990 37.98 30.42 -12.32
C TYR A 990 36.72 31.10 -11.79
N LEU A 991 35.84 30.36 -11.12
CA LEU A 991 34.61 30.89 -10.52
C LEU A 991 34.33 30.25 -9.16
N ASP A 992 34.19 31.10 -8.15
CA ASP A 992 33.87 30.70 -6.78
C ASP A 992 32.73 31.53 -6.16
N GLY A 993 32.52 31.35 -4.85
CA GLY A 993 31.50 32.09 -4.11
C GLY A 993 31.79 33.59 -3.96
N GLN A 994 33.04 34.02 -4.10
CA GLN A 994 33.47 35.41 -3.94
C GLN A 994 33.36 36.22 -5.24
N THR A 995 33.38 35.55 -6.40
CA THR A 995 33.16 36.19 -7.70
C THR A 995 31.82 36.94 -7.72
N LYS A 996 31.80 38.21 -8.15
CA LYS A 996 30.58 39.02 -8.19
C LYS A 996 29.60 38.48 -9.22
N ALA A 997 28.29 38.58 -8.97
CA ALA A 997 27.27 37.98 -9.85
C ALA A 997 27.31 38.50 -11.30
N SER A 998 27.62 39.78 -11.51
CA SER A 998 27.80 40.35 -12.85
C SER A 998 29.00 39.76 -13.60
N GLU A 999 30.13 39.60 -12.90
CA GLU A 999 31.38 39.02 -13.42
C GLU A 999 31.22 37.54 -13.76
N ARG A 1000 30.44 36.78 -12.97
CA ARG A 1000 30.13 35.37 -13.27
C ARG A 1000 29.52 35.19 -14.65
N VAL A 1001 28.56 36.05 -15.01
CA VAL A 1001 27.87 35.96 -16.30
C VAL A 1001 28.82 36.31 -17.46
N GLU A 1002 29.70 37.28 -17.26
CA GLU A 1002 30.73 37.64 -18.25
C GLU A 1002 31.69 36.47 -18.51
N LEU A 1003 32.18 35.81 -17.45
CA LEU A 1003 33.05 34.63 -17.56
C LEU A 1003 32.37 33.48 -18.30
N CYS A 1004 31.09 33.20 -18.01
CA CYS A 1004 30.32 32.17 -18.71
C CYS A 1004 30.18 32.49 -20.21
N ASN A 1005 29.90 33.75 -20.56
CA ASN A 1005 29.77 34.16 -21.96
C ASN A 1005 31.09 33.97 -22.73
N ARG A 1006 32.21 34.37 -22.13
CA ARG A 1006 33.56 34.22 -22.70
C ARG A 1006 33.96 32.75 -22.90
N PHE A 1007 33.62 31.91 -21.93
CA PHE A 1007 33.83 30.46 -22.03
C PHE A 1007 32.97 29.85 -23.15
N ASN A 1008 31.67 30.18 -23.21
CA ASN A 1008 30.77 29.68 -24.25
C ASN A 1008 31.18 30.16 -25.66
N SER A 1009 31.79 31.35 -25.79
CA SER A 1009 32.36 31.84 -27.06
C SER A 1009 33.66 31.14 -27.47
N GLY A 1010 34.24 30.30 -26.61
CA GLY A 1010 35.44 29.53 -26.91
C GLY A 1010 36.77 30.25 -26.65
N GLU A 1011 36.83 31.20 -25.70
CA GLU A 1011 38.10 31.89 -25.39
C GLU A 1011 39.14 30.96 -24.73
N ARG A 1012 38.70 30.01 -23.90
CA ARG A 1012 39.55 29.04 -23.18
C ARG A 1012 38.84 27.70 -23.04
N ASP A 1013 39.62 26.64 -22.93
CA ASP A 1013 39.09 25.27 -22.93
C ASP A 1013 38.84 24.68 -21.53
N LEU A 1014 39.29 25.35 -20.47
CA LEU A 1014 39.17 24.84 -19.10
C LEU A 1014 38.51 25.85 -18.18
N PHE A 1015 37.54 25.39 -17.39
CA PHE A 1015 36.85 26.21 -16.39
C PHE A 1015 36.84 25.49 -15.03
N LEU A 1016 37.49 26.09 -14.02
CA LEU A 1016 37.46 25.69 -12.62
C LEU A 1016 36.26 26.33 -11.91
N LEU A 1017 35.38 25.52 -11.33
CA LEU A 1017 34.18 26.00 -10.63
C LEU A 1017 34.05 25.37 -9.24
N SER A 1018 33.70 26.17 -8.23
CA SER A 1018 33.24 25.59 -6.96
C SER A 1018 31.84 24.98 -7.13
N LEU A 1019 31.59 23.80 -6.55
CA LEU A 1019 30.29 23.10 -6.65
C LEU A 1019 29.11 23.99 -6.23
N LYS A 1020 29.26 24.79 -5.17
CA LYS A 1020 28.20 25.70 -4.70
C LYS A 1020 27.95 26.88 -5.63
N ALA A 1021 29.00 27.45 -6.23
CA ALA A 1021 28.84 28.62 -7.10
C ALA A 1021 28.39 28.20 -8.51
N GLY A 1022 28.93 27.10 -9.03
CA GLY A 1022 28.59 26.55 -10.33
C GLY A 1022 27.29 25.73 -10.36
N GLY A 1023 26.82 25.24 -9.21
CA GLY A 1023 25.52 24.55 -9.09
C GLY A 1023 24.31 25.48 -9.28
N THR A 1024 24.48 26.80 -9.31
CA THR A 1024 23.34 27.73 -9.39
C THR A 1024 23.12 28.28 -10.80
N GLY A 1025 21.99 27.90 -11.45
CA GLY A 1025 21.37 28.48 -12.66
C GLY A 1025 22.18 28.92 -13.91
N LEU A 1026 23.52 28.83 -13.94
CA LEU A 1026 24.36 29.25 -15.08
C LEU A 1026 24.21 28.32 -16.31
N ASN A 1027 24.53 28.84 -17.50
CA ASN A 1027 24.50 28.12 -18.78
C ASN A 1027 25.92 27.95 -19.35
N LEU A 1028 26.41 26.71 -19.45
CA LEU A 1028 27.80 26.37 -19.84
C LEU A 1028 27.83 25.35 -20.99
N THR A 1029 26.98 25.54 -22.01
CA THR A 1029 26.86 24.65 -23.18
C THR A 1029 28.12 24.55 -24.03
N GLY A 1030 29.12 25.40 -23.81
CA GLY A 1030 30.40 25.32 -24.49
C GLY A 1030 31.25 24.10 -24.09
N ALA A 1031 30.99 23.50 -22.92
CA ALA A 1031 31.73 22.33 -22.46
C ALA A 1031 31.11 21.03 -22.94
N ASP A 1032 31.94 20.03 -23.20
CA ASP A 1032 31.53 18.65 -23.51
C ASP A 1032 31.95 17.66 -22.40
N THR A 1033 32.84 18.06 -21.50
CA THR A 1033 33.38 17.18 -20.46
C THR A 1033 33.23 17.85 -19.10
N VAL A 1034 32.66 17.14 -18.13
CA VAL A 1034 32.45 17.59 -16.76
C VAL A 1034 33.15 16.65 -15.80
N ILE A 1035 34.10 17.16 -15.04
CA ILE A 1035 34.83 16.42 -14.00
C ILE A 1035 34.31 16.85 -12.63
N LEU A 1036 33.79 15.89 -11.87
CA LEU A 1036 33.48 16.03 -10.46
C LEU A 1036 34.66 15.46 -9.65
N TYR A 1037 35.52 16.35 -9.15
CA TYR A 1037 36.75 15.95 -8.46
C TYR A 1037 36.48 15.32 -7.09
N ASP A 1038 35.43 15.82 -6.41
CA ASP A 1038 34.97 15.33 -5.12
C ASP A 1038 33.44 15.14 -5.11
N LEU A 1039 32.98 14.17 -4.32
CA LEU A 1039 31.56 13.84 -4.18
C LEU A 1039 30.86 14.78 -3.19
N TRP A 1040 29.55 14.93 -3.28
CA TRP A 1040 28.70 15.74 -2.40
C TRP A 1040 27.55 14.91 -1.81
N TRP A 1041 27.21 15.07 -0.52
CA TRP A 1041 26.20 14.24 0.15
C TRP A 1041 24.83 14.14 -0.56
N ASN A 1042 24.40 15.22 -1.22
CA ASN A 1042 23.16 15.25 -2.00
C ASN A 1042 23.46 15.10 -3.50
N PRO A 1043 23.11 13.97 -4.15
CA PRO A 1043 23.40 13.73 -5.56
C PRO A 1043 22.72 14.74 -6.49
N ALA A 1044 21.60 15.37 -6.07
CA ALA A 1044 20.93 16.38 -6.87
C ALA A 1044 21.81 17.61 -7.15
N VAL A 1045 22.72 17.96 -6.23
CA VAL A 1045 23.64 19.11 -6.41
C VAL A 1045 24.68 18.80 -7.49
N GLU A 1046 25.20 17.58 -7.52
CA GLU A 1046 26.13 17.11 -8.57
C GLU A 1046 25.43 17.05 -9.92
N GLN A 1047 24.22 16.49 -9.95
CA GLN A 1047 23.40 16.41 -11.16
C GLN A 1047 23.12 17.80 -11.73
N GLN A 1048 22.75 18.73 -10.85
CA GLN A 1048 22.53 20.14 -11.19
C GLN A 1048 23.79 20.81 -11.76
N ALA A 1049 24.99 20.42 -11.34
CA ALA A 1049 26.25 20.92 -11.90
C ALA A 1049 26.58 20.29 -13.27
N ALA A 1050 26.37 18.98 -13.43
CA ALA A 1050 26.55 18.30 -14.72
C ALA A 1050 25.56 18.81 -15.80
N ASP A 1051 24.30 19.03 -15.41
CA ASP A 1051 23.25 19.58 -16.27
C ASP A 1051 23.47 21.05 -16.64
N ARG A 1052 24.62 21.65 -16.32
CA ARG A 1052 25.05 22.96 -16.83
C ARG A 1052 25.63 22.86 -18.23
N ALA A 1053 26.30 21.76 -18.54
CA ALA A 1053 26.83 21.44 -19.85
C ALA A 1053 25.79 20.69 -20.71
N HIS A 1054 24.97 19.84 -20.10
CA HIS A 1054 23.91 19.07 -20.77
C HIS A 1054 22.58 19.86 -20.84
N ARG A 1055 22.55 20.87 -21.70
CA ARG A 1055 21.41 21.79 -21.90
C ARG A 1055 21.07 21.97 -23.37
N ILE A 1056 19.88 22.52 -23.63
CA ILE A 1056 19.46 22.96 -24.97
C ILE A 1056 20.53 23.88 -25.56
N GLY A 1057 21.03 23.52 -26.75
CA GLY A 1057 22.14 24.20 -27.43
C GLY A 1057 23.44 23.42 -27.40
N GLN A 1058 23.53 22.34 -26.61
CA GLN A 1058 24.61 21.37 -26.67
C GLN A 1058 24.53 20.58 -27.98
N LYS A 1059 25.68 20.42 -28.65
CA LYS A 1059 25.83 19.66 -29.90
C LYS A 1059 26.69 18.41 -29.75
N ASN A 1060 27.47 18.32 -28.68
CA ASN A 1060 28.38 17.21 -28.40
C ASN A 1060 27.82 16.31 -27.29
N VAL A 1061 28.17 15.03 -27.32
CA VAL A 1061 27.93 14.10 -26.21
C VAL A 1061 28.61 14.63 -24.96
N VAL A 1062 27.87 14.71 -23.84
CA VAL A 1062 28.41 15.24 -22.59
C VAL A 1062 28.94 14.10 -21.73
N GLN A 1063 30.23 14.10 -21.47
CA GLN A 1063 30.90 13.11 -20.62
C GLN A 1063 31.02 13.65 -19.19
N VAL A 1064 30.41 12.96 -18.22
CA VAL A 1064 30.52 13.27 -16.80
C VAL A 1064 31.45 12.24 -16.14
N ILE A 1065 32.56 12.70 -15.57
CA ILE A 1065 33.58 11.86 -14.93
C ILE A 1065 33.57 12.17 -13.44
N ARG A 1066 33.31 11.16 -12.60
CA ARG A 1066 33.39 11.25 -11.14
C ARG A 1066 34.68 10.62 -10.66
N LEU A 1067 35.55 11.38 -10.00
CA LEU A 1067 36.75 10.84 -9.38
C LEU A 1067 36.42 10.33 -7.97
N VAL A 1068 36.77 9.09 -7.65
CA VAL A 1068 36.49 8.47 -6.34
C VAL A 1068 37.73 7.74 -5.82
N ALA A 1069 38.10 7.99 -4.56
CA ALA A 1069 39.23 7.30 -3.93
C ALA A 1069 38.80 5.93 -3.37
N GLN A 1070 39.38 4.86 -3.90
CA GLN A 1070 38.99 3.49 -3.57
C GLN A 1070 39.41 3.07 -2.15
N GLY A 1071 38.54 2.32 -1.46
CA GLY A 1071 38.76 1.84 -0.09
C GLY A 1071 38.67 2.96 0.96
N THR A 1072 38.04 4.08 0.64
CA THR A 1072 37.95 5.25 1.53
C THR A 1072 36.51 5.59 1.92
N VAL A 1073 36.32 6.68 2.68
CA VAL A 1073 35.02 7.24 2.99
C VAL A 1073 34.25 7.65 1.73
N GLU A 1074 34.94 8.01 0.63
CA GLU A 1074 34.27 8.42 -0.61
C GLU A 1074 33.57 7.24 -1.30
N ASP A 1075 34.15 6.04 -1.29
CA ASP A 1075 33.47 4.83 -1.79
C ASP A 1075 32.16 4.59 -1.03
N LYS A 1076 32.19 4.69 0.29
CA LYS A 1076 31.00 4.50 1.13
C LYS A 1076 29.97 5.61 0.92
N MET A 1077 30.43 6.84 0.71
CA MET A 1077 29.55 7.95 0.34
C MET A 1077 28.85 7.69 -1.00
N TYR A 1078 29.59 7.18 -1.99
CA TYR A 1078 29.02 6.86 -3.30
C TYR A 1078 28.01 5.71 -3.22
N GLU A 1079 28.32 4.63 -2.50
CA GLU A 1079 27.38 3.53 -2.24
C GLU A 1079 26.07 4.03 -1.60
N LEU A 1080 26.17 4.94 -0.62
CA LEU A 1080 25.00 5.55 0.02
C LEU A 1080 24.21 6.47 -0.92
N GLN A 1081 24.89 7.24 -1.78
CA GLN A 1081 24.21 8.04 -2.81
C GLN A 1081 23.40 7.15 -3.76
N GLN A 1082 23.97 6.03 -4.22
CA GLN A 1082 23.29 5.10 -5.11
C GLN A 1082 22.09 4.44 -4.45
N LYS A 1083 22.23 3.96 -3.21
CA LYS A 1083 21.10 3.43 -2.41
C LYS A 1083 19.97 4.46 -2.32
N LYS A 1084 20.30 5.74 -2.06
CA LYS A 1084 19.30 6.82 -1.96
C LYS A 1084 18.67 7.18 -3.30
N LYS A 1085 19.42 7.15 -4.41
CA LYS A 1085 18.89 7.41 -5.74
C LYS A 1085 17.85 6.37 -6.14
N HIS A 1086 18.14 5.08 -5.93
CA HIS A 1086 17.19 3.99 -6.15
C HIS A 1086 15.92 4.14 -5.29
N LEU A 1087 16.07 4.51 -4.01
CA LEU A 1087 14.92 4.78 -3.14
C LEU A 1087 14.05 5.93 -3.64
N ILE A 1088 14.63 7.02 -4.16
CA ILE A 1088 13.86 8.15 -4.70
C ILE A 1088 13.11 7.74 -5.97
N ASP A 1089 13.77 7.01 -6.86
CA ASP A 1089 13.16 6.53 -8.10
C ASP A 1089 12.04 5.50 -7.82
N GLU A 1090 12.18 4.68 -6.78
CA GLU A 1090 11.12 3.77 -6.28
C GLU A 1090 9.98 4.52 -5.55
N VAL A 1091 10.28 5.61 -4.82
CA VAL A 1091 9.31 6.39 -4.01
C VAL A 1091 8.45 7.36 -4.83
N ILE A 1092 8.80 7.60 -6.11
CA ILE A 1092 7.85 8.23 -7.04
C ILE A 1092 6.67 7.30 -7.35
N GLN A 1093 6.72 6.01 -6.93
CA GLN A 1093 5.54 5.20 -6.68
C GLN A 1093 5.04 5.37 -5.23
N PRO A 1094 3.72 5.47 -5.00
CA PRO A 1094 3.16 5.78 -3.67
C PRO A 1094 3.53 4.68 -2.67
N GLY A 1095 4.48 4.94 -1.76
CA GLY A 1095 4.86 3.88 -0.82
C GLY A 1095 5.78 4.17 0.37
N GLN A 1096 6.87 4.96 0.29
CA GLN A 1096 7.89 4.87 1.36
C GLN A 1096 8.52 6.20 1.86
N GLU A 1097 8.88 6.20 3.15
CA GLU A 1097 9.22 7.32 4.04
C GLU A 1097 10.26 8.33 3.53
N ALA A 1098 10.12 9.56 4.04
CA ALA A 1098 10.96 10.72 3.75
C ALA A 1098 12.44 10.49 4.14
N ILE A 1099 13.36 10.75 3.21
CA ILE A 1099 14.80 10.65 3.46
C ILE A 1099 15.23 11.90 4.22
N SER A 1100 15.60 11.79 5.50
CA SER A 1100 16.22 12.88 6.25
C SER A 1100 17.51 12.46 6.96
N SER A 1101 18.50 13.36 6.91
CA SER A 1101 19.78 13.46 7.64
C SER A 1101 20.59 12.18 7.90
N LEU A 1102 21.91 12.22 7.67
CA LEU A 1102 22.83 11.11 7.97
C LEU A 1102 22.52 10.44 9.33
N SER A 1103 22.01 9.22 9.29
CA SER A 1103 21.64 8.45 10.48
C SER A 1103 22.89 7.99 11.23
N GLU A 1104 22.72 7.58 12.49
CA GLU A 1104 23.82 7.00 13.25
C GLU A 1104 24.40 5.76 12.54
N GLN A 1105 23.53 4.93 11.99
CA GLN A 1105 23.91 3.74 11.24
C GLN A 1105 24.69 4.12 9.97
N GLU A 1106 24.24 5.12 9.22
CA GLU A 1106 24.95 5.60 8.03
C GLU A 1106 26.34 6.15 8.39
N ILE A 1107 26.47 6.84 9.53
CA ILE A 1107 27.77 7.34 10.02
C ILE A 1107 28.71 6.18 10.39
N ARG A 1108 28.19 5.12 11.03
CA ARG A 1108 28.97 3.91 11.32
C ARG A 1108 29.42 3.22 10.02
N GLU A 1109 28.54 3.11 9.03
CA GLU A 1109 28.86 2.56 7.71
C GLU A 1109 29.95 3.36 6.99
N ILE A 1110 29.86 4.70 6.98
CA ILE A 1110 30.87 5.59 6.37
C ILE A 1110 32.24 5.41 7.04
N LEU A 1111 32.25 5.32 8.37
CA LEU A 1111 33.47 5.16 9.15
C LEU A 1111 33.94 3.71 9.23
N MET A 1112 33.24 2.76 8.60
CA MET A 1112 33.56 1.34 8.65
C MET A 1112 33.63 0.80 10.09
N ILE A 1113 32.80 1.34 10.99
CA ILE A 1113 32.65 0.92 12.38
C ILE A 1113 31.58 -0.16 12.43
N GLN A 1114 31.90 -1.30 13.04
CA GLN A 1114 30.97 -2.42 13.26
C GLN A 1114 29.99 -2.15 14.40
#